data_AF-A0AAD3TX89-F1
#
_entry.id   AF-A0AAD3TX89-F1
#
_cell.length_a   1.000
_cell.length_b   1.000
_cell.length_c   1.000
_cell.angle_alpha   90.00
_cell.angle_beta   90.00
_cell.angle_gamma   90.00
#
_symmetry.space_group_name_H-M   'P 1'
#
loop_
_entity.id
_entity.type
_entity.pdbx_description
1 polymer ?
#
loop_
_entity_poly.entity_id
_entity_poly.type
_entity_poly.pdbx_seq_one_letter_code
_entity_poly.pdbx_strand_id
1 'polypeptide(L)'
;MSGRSLDTARLSHKQRADAMRTLTRMMEMLADEPQNELVNDWFRRAVYQYDQLMSGRYLHLKRRDRSGHTISPPLGGSVSPSTAGSTAAPAAPARPILPALPRLHQEDVDDLNTVFEFLTSPCHPPPLQGDEAGTVFVLAGNAIMPLIYELFDHIDYLQDEEPVTLVISGGIGHSTEYLYEAVAHDKELRVIDTEGAAEADVLFEVARKVFDIDYAIGNGNLTLLLDPVSTNCGANAIESKRMLDERQIWPNKVFVVQDPTMHRRTLASFAKIYAEDPRAEGEGMPEIQGWTLQPKVVLGEDGTLEWNSEEAHADELWQPARFVSLVLGEIPRLRDDKNGYGPNGSGYIAHVDIPRDVEEAWESSVGSGLVPSEAAGADPGEAGEVGADAAGIYDIQAWDTQPSDMSNSTASLASPGSEKTLTPGLSVSSVCPSPAETVAMVEPAKEEEVYPPERIQYTVLLILTLSYFIDVLSASAFTVFAAPITESLDIVFEQQSWIITSYSLTFASFLLFWGRVSDLYSASVVFQYGFVAFGTLSLILSFVTDRYAFFVFRALAGIAGASLVPSSYRLIAATFPEGRERARAYTLYGMTGSIANSSGTVLAGVVGLIDKPGQMEGWRWFFRLTAFLAVPVGTAALVFIPRRMARETERHRARRLDLPGVLLMLTAVLCLILALTLGATYGWKSPGFIVPLVMSAVAFPAFFWWESRLDDTYALLPPSLWRVPNFAVFLAFGLVILGWWASNFLPFIQMFILGGDSMVRAAARTLPEGAAAMACSIVMIVFPNIITNPRWPICVAMLLAAGANLLWTFAHEVVGRGYWTHVFPGMVFGSAGMQVSLISTLVGVMAACPTHMAGVVGAALQTAMHTSTVVALSIQSGMLTTAPGGLENPTNFRASMYFEMGWVLLWLVGFMVFYRRVDRRPDDAETSTEKD
;
A
#
# COMPACT_ATOMS: atom_id res chain seq x y z
N MET A 1 18.13 45.99 -21.04
CA MET A 1 17.38 46.80 -20.04
C MET A 1 15.91 46.67 -20.39
N SER A 2 14.99 46.23 -19.55
CA SER A 2 15.01 45.47 -18.29
C SER A 2 13.56 44.99 -18.11
N GLY A 3 13.23 43.76 -17.74
CA GLY A 3 13.97 42.88 -16.83
C GLY A 3 13.06 42.57 -15.63
N ARG A 4 11.96 41.85 -15.90
CA ARG A 4 11.09 41.12 -14.96
C ARG A 4 10.01 40.38 -15.75
N SER A 5 9.93 39.06 -15.59
CA SER A 5 8.67 38.32 -15.74
C SER A 5 7.68 38.80 -14.67
N LEU A 6 6.39 38.63 -14.94
CA LEU A 6 5.38 38.68 -13.88
C LEU A 6 5.23 37.27 -13.33
N ASP A 7 5.91 37.01 -12.22
CA ASP A 7 5.77 35.76 -11.50
C ASP A 7 4.35 35.71 -10.90
N THR A 8 3.51 34.80 -11.38
CA THR A 8 2.12 34.65 -10.93
C THR A 8 2.07 33.92 -9.59
N ALA A 9 2.50 34.60 -8.52
CA ALA A 9 2.28 34.17 -7.15
C ALA A 9 0.78 33.88 -6.91
N ARG A 10 0.48 32.89 -6.07
CA ARG A 10 -0.89 32.48 -5.74
C ARG A 10 -1.68 33.66 -5.15
N LEU A 11 -2.59 34.25 -5.94
CA LEU A 11 -3.51 35.27 -5.44
C LEU A 11 -4.51 34.61 -4.47
N SER A 12 -4.65 35.19 -3.28
CA SER A 12 -5.59 34.73 -2.25
C SER A 12 -7.05 34.95 -2.69
N HIS A 13 -8.00 34.29 -2.03
CA HIS A 13 -9.42 34.39 -2.42
C HIS A 13 -9.93 35.84 -2.41
N LYS A 14 -9.52 36.61 -1.40
CA LYS A 14 -9.73 38.06 -1.26
C LYS A 14 -9.15 38.87 -2.43
N GLN A 15 -7.93 38.55 -2.89
CA GLN A 15 -7.32 39.21 -4.05
C GLN A 15 -8.02 38.85 -5.36
N ARG A 16 -8.53 37.63 -5.51
CA ARG A 16 -9.37 37.24 -6.66
C ARG A 16 -10.69 38.01 -6.65
N ALA A 17 -11.34 38.12 -5.50
CA ALA A 17 -12.57 38.88 -5.33
C ALA A 17 -12.38 40.38 -5.66
N ASP A 18 -11.30 41.01 -5.22
CA ASP A 18 -11.02 42.41 -5.53
C ASP A 18 -10.56 42.64 -6.99
N ALA A 19 -9.85 41.69 -7.58
CA ALA A 19 -9.59 41.69 -9.03
C ALA A 19 -10.92 41.60 -9.82
N MET A 20 -11.85 40.72 -9.41
CA MET A 20 -13.18 40.60 -10.02
C MET A 20 -14.04 41.84 -9.80
N ARG A 21 -14.06 42.44 -8.61
CA ARG A 21 -14.77 43.72 -8.36
C ARG A 21 -14.19 44.88 -9.19
N THR A 22 -12.89 44.87 -9.45
CA THR A 22 -12.23 45.84 -10.35
C THR A 22 -12.62 45.59 -11.81
N LEU A 23 -12.62 44.31 -12.24
CA LEU A 23 -13.10 43.89 -13.56
C LEU A 23 -14.56 44.30 -13.79
N THR A 24 -15.47 44.01 -12.85
CA THR A 24 -16.88 44.39 -12.94
C THR A 24 -17.05 45.89 -13.16
N ARG A 25 -16.33 46.74 -12.41
CA ARG A 25 -16.36 48.20 -12.61
C ARG A 25 -15.79 48.65 -13.95
N MET A 26 -14.77 47.96 -14.47
CA MET A 26 -14.26 48.22 -15.82
C MET A 26 -15.25 47.76 -16.91
N MET A 27 -16.04 46.72 -16.64
CA MET A 27 -17.05 46.18 -17.56
C MET A 27 -18.34 47.03 -17.54
N GLU A 28 -18.73 47.58 -16.38
CA GLU A 28 -19.78 48.61 -16.26
C GLU A 28 -19.44 49.85 -17.12
N MET A 29 -18.21 50.35 -17.04
CA MET A 29 -17.75 51.48 -17.88
C MET A 29 -17.68 51.17 -19.40
N LEU A 30 -17.72 49.89 -19.80
CA LEU A 30 -17.74 49.47 -21.21
C LEU A 30 -19.16 49.20 -21.73
N ALA A 31 -20.16 49.06 -20.85
CA ALA A 31 -21.54 48.77 -21.24
C ALA A 31 -22.29 50.00 -21.82
N ASP A 32 -21.81 51.21 -21.51
CA ASP A 32 -22.38 52.49 -21.94
C ASP A 32 -22.07 52.86 -23.41
N GLU A 33 -21.26 52.08 -24.15
CA GLU A 33 -21.03 52.33 -25.58
C GLU A 33 -22.19 51.80 -26.46
N PRO A 34 -22.94 52.65 -27.18
CA PRO A 34 -24.25 52.31 -27.74
C PRO A 34 -24.21 51.55 -29.09
N GLN A 35 -23.06 51.00 -29.51
CA GLN A 35 -22.87 50.49 -30.89
C GLN A 35 -22.85 48.95 -31.03
N ASN A 36 -23.15 48.17 -29.99
CA ASN A 36 -23.22 46.70 -30.10
C ASN A 36 -24.36 46.08 -29.26
N GLU A 37 -25.59 46.12 -29.76
CA GLU A 37 -26.74 45.45 -29.13
C GLU A 37 -26.51 43.94 -28.93
N LEU A 38 -25.87 43.26 -29.87
CA LEU A 38 -25.57 41.83 -29.78
C LEU A 38 -24.58 41.48 -28.65
N VAL A 39 -23.60 42.35 -28.38
CA VAL A 39 -22.70 42.16 -27.23
C VAL A 39 -23.45 42.48 -25.95
N ASN A 40 -24.21 43.58 -25.92
CA ASN A 40 -24.94 44.04 -24.73
C ASN A 40 -26.05 43.06 -24.30
N ASP A 41 -26.76 42.42 -25.22
CA ASP A 41 -27.79 41.42 -24.89
C ASP A 41 -27.17 40.09 -24.42
N TRP A 42 -26.06 39.65 -25.01
CA TRP A 42 -25.30 38.51 -24.50
C TRP A 42 -24.73 38.80 -23.10
N PHE A 43 -24.20 40.01 -22.87
CA PHE A 43 -23.71 40.45 -21.56
C PHE A 43 -24.81 40.54 -20.51
N ARG A 44 -25.98 41.10 -20.84
CA ARG A 44 -27.12 41.18 -19.90
C ARG A 44 -27.62 39.80 -19.52
N ARG A 45 -27.62 38.83 -20.45
CA ARG A 45 -27.90 37.42 -20.14
C ARG A 45 -26.83 36.80 -19.23
N ALA A 46 -25.55 37.07 -19.49
CA ALA A 46 -24.45 36.57 -18.65
C ALA A 46 -24.48 37.15 -17.23
N VAL A 47 -24.73 38.45 -17.08
CA VAL A 47 -24.87 39.13 -15.78
C VAL A 47 -26.14 38.67 -15.06
N TYR A 48 -27.28 38.54 -15.75
CA TYR A 48 -28.52 38.02 -15.15
C TYR A 48 -28.40 36.55 -14.72
N GLN A 49 -27.69 35.72 -15.50
CA GLN A 49 -27.35 34.36 -15.08
C GLN A 49 -26.39 34.34 -13.88
N TYR A 50 -25.42 35.27 -13.81
CA TYR A 50 -24.53 35.40 -12.66
C TYR A 50 -25.26 35.88 -11.40
N ASP A 51 -26.19 36.82 -11.53
CA ASP A 51 -27.00 37.33 -10.42
C ASP A 51 -27.92 36.22 -9.87
N GLN A 52 -28.59 35.47 -10.75
CA GLN A 52 -29.31 34.23 -10.39
C GLN A 52 -28.40 33.15 -9.76
N LEU A 53 -27.11 33.12 -10.10
CA LEU A 53 -26.11 32.23 -9.49
C LEU A 53 -25.69 32.65 -8.07
N MET A 54 -25.87 33.92 -7.71
CA MET A 54 -25.46 34.47 -6.42
C MET A 54 -26.66 34.73 -5.48
N SER A 55 -27.87 34.93 -6.01
CA SER A 55 -29.04 35.40 -5.26
C SER A 55 -29.87 34.29 -4.57
N GLY A 56 -29.21 33.30 -3.96
CA GLY A 56 -29.84 32.47 -2.91
C GLY A 56 -30.79 31.34 -3.34
N ARG A 57 -30.36 30.45 -4.24
CA ARG A 57 -30.86 29.05 -4.31
C ARG A 57 -29.71 28.11 -4.66
N TYR A 58 -28.93 27.73 -3.65
CA TYR A 58 -27.71 26.92 -3.82
C TYR A 58 -27.60 25.81 -2.77
N LEU A 59 -27.80 24.57 -3.22
CA LEU A 59 -27.32 23.35 -2.56
C LEU A 59 -27.03 22.25 -3.62
N HIS A 60 -26.46 22.69 -4.76
CA HIS A 60 -26.12 21.83 -5.91
C HIS A 60 -24.81 22.32 -6.57
N LEU A 61 -23.66 21.99 -5.97
CA LEU A 61 -22.34 22.30 -6.53
C LEU A 61 -22.01 21.38 -7.71
N LYS A 62 -22.27 21.85 -8.94
CA LYS A 62 -21.81 21.18 -10.16
C LYS A 62 -20.28 21.19 -10.25
N ARG A 63 -19.66 20.04 -10.01
CA ARG A 63 -18.22 19.84 -10.20
C ARG A 63 -17.72 20.27 -11.59
N ARG A 64 -16.53 20.86 -11.58
CA ARG A 64 -15.65 21.00 -12.75
C ARG A 64 -14.52 19.98 -12.66
N ASP A 65 -14.01 19.56 -13.82
CA ASP A 65 -12.80 18.73 -13.86
C ASP A 65 -11.53 19.57 -13.67
N ARG A 66 -10.37 18.90 -13.56
CA ARG A 66 -9.05 19.54 -13.46
C ARG A 66 -8.60 20.26 -14.76
N SER A 67 -9.47 20.40 -15.77
CA SER A 67 -9.29 21.23 -16.96
C SER A 67 -10.23 22.44 -17.01
N GLY A 68 -11.06 22.64 -15.99
CA GLY A 68 -12.03 23.74 -15.88
C GLY A 68 -13.34 23.52 -16.64
N HIS A 69 -13.55 22.34 -17.24
CA HIS A 69 -14.78 22.03 -17.96
C HIS A 69 -15.89 21.61 -16.99
N THR A 70 -17.11 22.11 -17.24
CA THR A 70 -18.27 21.91 -16.36
C THR A 70 -19.06 20.71 -16.86
N ILE A 71 -19.13 19.64 -16.08
CA ILE A 71 -19.91 18.46 -16.44
C ILE A 71 -21.39 18.74 -16.16
N SER A 72 -22.29 18.28 -17.03
CA SER A 72 -23.73 18.29 -16.78
C SER A 72 -24.31 16.91 -17.09
N PRO A 73 -25.24 16.40 -16.28
CA PRO A 73 -25.95 15.17 -16.59
C PRO A 73 -26.84 15.37 -17.82
N PRO A 74 -27.08 14.31 -18.63
CA PRO A 74 -28.03 14.38 -19.73
C PRO A 74 -29.46 14.50 -19.20
N LEU A 75 -30.22 15.47 -19.71
CA LEU A 75 -31.67 15.53 -19.50
C LEU A 75 -32.35 14.31 -20.14
N GLY A 76 -33.43 13.82 -19.50
CA GLY A 76 -34.11 12.59 -19.88
C GLY A 76 -34.59 12.57 -21.34
N GLY A 77 -34.18 11.54 -22.08
CA GLY A 77 -34.62 11.25 -23.44
C GLY A 77 -34.80 9.75 -23.62
N SER A 78 -36.01 9.32 -24.00
CA SER A 78 -36.36 7.91 -24.11
C SER A 78 -35.59 7.20 -25.24
N VAL A 79 -34.78 6.19 -24.90
CA VAL A 79 -34.12 5.30 -25.87
C VAL A 79 -34.42 3.84 -25.52
N SER A 80 -35.09 3.15 -26.44
CA SER A 80 -35.40 1.72 -26.32
C SER A 80 -34.14 0.84 -26.42
N PRO A 81 -34.05 -0.29 -25.70
CA PRO A 81 -32.84 -1.11 -25.67
C PRO A 81 -32.57 -1.86 -26.99
N SER A 82 -31.35 -1.75 -27.50
CA SER A 82 -30.87 -2.57 -28.62
C SER A 82 -29.45 -3.11 -28.38
N THR A 83 -29.39 -4.37 -27.97
CA THR A 83 -28.29 -5.35 -28.12
C THR A 83 -26.90 -4.84 -28.55
N ALA A 84 -26.00 -4.68 -27.59
CA ALA A 84 -24.55 -4.85 -27.77
C ALA A 84 -23.96 -5.47 -26.48
N GLY A 85 -23.10 -6.48 -26.61
CA GLY A 85 -22.58 -7.21 -25.45
C GLY A 85 -21.48 -6.44 -24.72
N SER A 86 -21.61 -6.32 -23.39
CA SER A 86 -20.57 -5.81 -22.49
C SER A 86 -20.38 -6.78 -21.33
N THR A 87 -19.14 -6.91 -20.84
CA THR A 87 -18.80 -7.77 -19.70
C THR A 87 -19.30 -7.16 -18.40
N ALA A 88 -20.04 -7.93 -17.61
CA ALA A 88 -20.57 -7.47 -16.33
C ALA A 88 -19.45 -7.09 -15.34
N ALA A 89 -19.62 -5.96 -14.68
CA ALA A 89 -18.95 -5.69 -13.41
C ALA A 89 -19.45 -6.66 -12.33
N PRO A 90 -18.69 -6.89 -11.24
CA PRO A 90 -19.25 -7.57 -10.06
C PRO A 90 -20.51 -6.81 -9.59
N ALA A 91 -21.58 -7.55 -9.35
CA ALA A 91 -22.81 -6.96 -8.81
C ALA A 91 -22.56 -6.49 -7.37
N ALA A 92 -23.11 -5.32 -7.01
CA ALA A 92 -23.26 -4.94 -5.61
C ALA A 92 -24.04 -6.03 -4.86
N PRO A 93 -23.81 -6.22 -3.54
CA PRO A 93 -24.62 -7.12 -2.74
C PRO A 93 -26.10 -6.72 -2.88
N ALA A 94 -26.96 -7.70 -3.17
CA ALA A 94 -28.38 -7.42 -3.32
C ALA A 94 -28.96 -6.95 -1.99
N ARG A 95 -29.53 -5.73 -1.97
CA ARG A 95 -30.26 -5.18 -0.82
C ARG A 95 -31.19 -6.24 -0.23
N PRO A 96 -31.21 -6.44 1.11
CA PRO A 96 -32.09 -7.41 1.73
C PRO A 96 -33.54 -7.11 1.36
N ILE A 97 -34.26 -8.15 0.91
CA ILE A 97 -35.65 -8.02 0.46
C ILE A 97 -36.54 -7.91 1.69
N LEU A 98 -36.77 -6.67 2.12
CA LEU A 98 -37.77 -6.35 3.12
C LEU A 98 -39.18 -6.72 2.59
N PRO A 99 -40.13 -7.11 3.45
CA PRO A 99 -41.53 -7.23 3.08
C PRO A 99 -42.04 -5.93 2.47
N ALA A 100 -42.91 -6.02 1.47
CA ALA A 100 -43.64 -4.86 0.99
C ALA A 100 -44.54 -4.33 2.12
N LEU A 101 -44.54 -3.01 2.33
CA LEU A 101 -45.49 -2.36 3.23
C LEU A 101 -46.94 -2.66 2.79
N PRO A 102 -47.91 -2.69 3.73
CA PRO A 102 -49.31 -2.59 3.36
C PRO A 102 -49.57 -1.28 2.61
N ARG A 103 -50.69 -1.22 1.87
CA ARG A 103 -51.14 0.03 1.26
C ARG A 103 -51.54 1.02 2.34
N LEU A 104 -51.07 2.25 2.20
CA LEU A 104 -51.30 3.34 3.15
C LEU A 104 -52.52 4.17 2.80
N HIS A 105 -53.05 4.84 3.82
CA HIS A 105 -53.90 6.01 3.71
C HIS A 105 -53.08 7.29 3.94
N GLN A 106 -53.64 8.45 3.59
CA GLN A 106 -52.95 9.73 3.82
C GLN A 106 -52.70 9.97 5.32
N GLU A 107 -53.62 9.52 6.18
CA GLU A 107 -53.52 9.64 7.64
C GLU A 107 -52.26 8.92 8.17
N ASP A 108 -51.93 7.72 7.69
CA ASP A 108 -50.68 7.01 8.05
C ASP A 108 -49.42 7.78 7.62
N VAL A 109 -49.48 8.49 6.47
CA VAL A 109 -48.35 9.28 5.93
C VAL A 109 -48.17 10.58 6.70
N ASP A 110 -49.27 11.22 7.11
CA ASP A 110 -49.25 12.44 7.92
C ASP A 110 -48.75 12.13 9.35
N ASP A 111 -49.17 11.01 9.94
CA ASP A 111 -48.68 10.52 11.24
C ASP A 111 -47.17 10.21 11.20
N LEU A 112 -46.69 9.47 10.19
CA LEU A 112 -45.26 9.17 10.02
C LEU A 112 -44.41 10.44 9.86
N ASN A 113 -44.90 11.44 9.11
CA ASN A 113 -44.24 12.74 8.98
C ASN A 113 -44.22 13.49 10.32
N THR A 114 -45.29 13.42 11.12
CA THR A 114 -45.37 14.07 12.45
C THR A 114 -44.36 13.48 13.43
N VAL A 115 -44.26 12.15 13.50
CA VAL A 115 -43.27 11.46 14.34
C VAL A 115 -41.84 11.76 13.87
N PHE A 116 -41.59 11.79 12.55
CA PHE A 116 -40.26 12.08 12.03
C PHE A 116 -39.85 13.56 12.21
N GLU A 117 -40.76 14.51 11.99
CA GLU A 117 -40.55 15.95 12.25
C GLU A 117 -40.22 16.22 13.74
N PHE A 118 -40.78 15.42 14.66
CA PHE A 118 -40.36 15.44 16.05
C PHE A 118 -38.93 14.92 16.25
N LEU A 119 -38.58 13.75 15.69
CA LEU A 119 -37.24 13.13 15.84
C LEU A 119 -36.10 13.98 15.25
N THR A 120 -36.35 14.69 14.14
CA THR A 120 -35.37 15.59 13.50
C THR A 120 -35.30 16.97 14.16
N SER A 121 -36.30 17.35 14.96
CA SER A 121 -36.31 18.62 15.69
C SER A 121 -35.60 18.52 17.06
N PRO A 122 -34.93 19.58 17.52
CA PRO A 122 -34.60 20.80 16.78
C PRO A 122 -33.49 20.54 15.75
N CYS A 123 -33.66 21.11 14.55
CA CYS A 123 -32.60 21.23 13.55
C CYS A 123 -32.32 22.72 13.28
N HIS A 124 -31.09 23.14 13.50
CA HIS A 124 -30.57 24.49 13.33
C HIS A 124 -29.21 24.38 12.63
N PRO A 125 -29.16 24.33 11.28
CA PRO A 125 -27.90 24.35 10.56
C PRO A 125 -27.15 25.67 10.79
N PRO A 126 -25.79 25.65 10.80
CA PRO A 126 -24.97 26.82 11.11
C PRO A 126 -25.10 27.94 10.07
N PRO A 127 -25.00 29.22 10.47
CA PRO A 127 -24.98 30.34 9.55
C PRO A 127 -23.63 30.45 8.83
N LEU A 128 -23.65 30.67 7.51
CA LEU A 128 -22.42 30.80 6.69
C LEU A 128 -21.53 32.03 7.02
N GLN A 129 -21.98 32.95 7.89
CA GLN A 129 -21.22 34.10 8.38
C GLN A 129 -21.66 34.47 9.80
N GLY A 130 -20.74 34.34 10.77
CA GLY A 130 -20.95 34.68 12.18
C GLY A 130 -19.66 34.51 12.99
N ASP A 131 -19.56 35.22 14.11
CA ASP A 131 -18.44 35.14 15.07
C ASP A 131 -18.61 33.85 15.89
N GLU A 132 -18.06 32.72 15.40
CA GLU A 132 -18.32 31.37 15.95
C GLU A 132 -17.22 30.89 16.92
N ALA A 133 -16.46 31.81 17.50
CA ALA A 133 -15.35 31.51 18.41
C ALA A 133 -15.74 30.55 19.56
N GLY A 134 -15.15 29.35 19.57
CA GLY A 134 -15.43 28.31 20.56
C GLY A 134 -16.54 27.33 20.18
N THR A 135 -16.94 27.28 18.91
CA THR A 135 -17.88 26.29 18.36
C THR A 135 -17.19 24.98 18.02
N VAL A 136 -17.83 23.86 18.37
CA VAL A 136 -17.39 22.50 18.04
C VAL A 136 -18.46 21.80 17.21
N PHE A 137 -18.07 21.23 16.08
CA PHE A 137 -18.88 20.33 15.28
C PHE A 137 -18.58 18.88 15.68
N VAL A 138 -19.61 18.05 15.83
CA VAL A 138 -19.47 16.62 16.14
C VAL A 138 -20.28 15.80 15.15
N LEU A 139 -19.59 15.13 14.22
CA LEU A 139 -20.17 14.10 13.37
C LEU A 139 -20.24 12.79 14.16
N ALA A 140 -21.42 12.51 14.70
CA ALA A 140 -21.74 11.22 15.28
C ALA A 140 -22.01 10.19 14.16
N GLY A 141 -21.70 8.91 14.39
CA GLY A 141 -21.82 7.80 13.44
C GLY A 141 -23.08 7.84 12.56
N ASN A 142 -22.88 8.14 11.27
CA ASN A 142 -23.90 8.55 10.32
C ASN A 142 -23.63 7.89 8.95
N ALA A 143 -24.68 7.44 8.26
CA ALA A 143 -24.61 6.81 6.92
C ALA A 143 -25.17 7.70 5.79
N ILE A 144 -25.73 8.87 6.11
CA ILE A 144 -26.42 9.76 5.17
C ILE A 144 -25.42 10.69 4.48
N MET A 145 -24.89 10.24 3.33
CA MET A 145 -23.86 10.93 2.54
C MET A 145 -24.13 12.41 2.26
N PRO A 146 -25.37 12.86 1.93
CA PRO A 146 -25.64 14.29 1.71
C PRO A 146 -25.33 15.17 2.92
N LEU A 147 -25.69 14.71 4.12
CA LEU A 147 -25.44 15.43 5.39
C LEU A 147 -23.95 15.44 5.76
N ILE A 148 -23.23 14.37 5.41
CA ILE A 148 -21.77 14.28 5.58
C ILE A 148 -21.07 15.26 4.62
N TYR A 149 -21.55 15.37 3.38
CA TYR A 149 -21.03 16.32 2.40
C TYR A 149 -21.37 17.77 2.77
N GLU A 150 -22.58 18.07 3.25
CA GLU A 150 -22.95 19.39 3.76
C GLU A 150 -22.03 19.85 4.91
N LEU A 151 -21.74 18.95 5.86
CA LEU A 151 -20.79 19.26 6.94
C LEU A 151 -19.39 19.50 6.40
N PHE A 152 -18.87 18.66 5.51
CA PHE A 152 -17.49 18.79 5.03
C PHE A 152 -17.30 20.00 4.09
N ASP A 153 -18.28 20.36 3.23
CA ASP A 153 -18.28 21.64 2.50
C ASP A 153 -18.27 22.85 3.46
N HIS A 154 -19.00 22.77 4.58
CA HIS A 154 -19.05 23.84 5.59
C HIS A 154 -17.74 23.95 6.39
N ILE A 155 -17.12 22.83 6.76
CA ILE A 155 -15.83 22.80 7.46
C ILE A 155 -14.70 23.27 6.53
N ASP A 156 -14.72 22.92 5.24
CA ASP A 156 -13.76 23.43 4.25
C ASP A 156 -13.87 24.95 4.07
N TYR A 157 -15.08 25.49 4.11
CA TYR A 157 -15.29 26.95 4.12
C TYR A 157 -14.80 27.62 5.42
N LEU A 158 -15.11 27.05 6.60
CA LEU A 158 -14.72 27.65 7.89
C LEU A 158 -13.20 27.61 8.13
N GLN A 159 -12.51 26.54 7.73
CA GLN A 159 -11.07 26.38 8.00
C GLN A 159 -10.17 27.43 7.32
N ASP A 160 -10.69 28.14 6.32
CA ASP A 160 -9.98 29.21 5.60
C ASP A 160 -10.18 30.60 6.28
N GLU A 161 -11.18 30.78 7.15
CA GLU A 161 -11.54 32.07 7.78
C GLU A 161 -11.46 32.09 9.33
N GLU A 162 -11.99 31.09 10.07
CA GLU A 162 -12.05 31.12 11.56
C GLU A 162 -11.67 29.79 12.27
N PRO A 163 -11.12 29.82 13.51
CA PRO A 163 -10.78 28.63 14.30
C PRO A 163 -11.97 27.70 14.60
N VAL A 164 -11.97 26.51 14.01
CA VAL A 164 -13.07 25.54 14.07
C VAL A 164 -12.58 24.18 14.59
N THR A 165 -13.39 23.49 15.39
CA THR A 165 -13.09 22.13 15.85
C THR A 165 -14.11 21.15 15.29
N LEU A 166 -13.64 20.07 14.66
CA LEU A 166 -14.44 18.94 14.20
C LEU A 166 -14.07 17.68 14.98
N VAL A 167 -15.08 16.99 15.49
CA VAL A 167 -14.97 15.65 16.06
C VAL A 167 -15.73 14.68 15.16
N ILE A 168 -15.11 13.55 14.81
CA ILE A 168 -15.78 12.43 14.14
C ILE A 168 -15.77 11.25 15.11
N SER A 169 -16.95 10.76 15.50
CA SER A 169 -17.13 9.76 16.56
C SER A 169 -18.06 8.64 16.11
N GLY A 170 -17.50 7.43 16.00
CA GLY A 170 -18.20 6.22 15.59
C GLY A 170 -17.23 5.04 15.44
N GLY A 171 -17.46 3.99 16.24
CA GLY A 171 -16.71 2.74 16.25
C GLY A 171 -17.21 1.74 15.22
N ILE A 172 -17.14 0.44 15.58
CA ILE A 172 -17.82 -0.63 14.84
C ILE A 172 -19.06 -1.02 15.63
N GLY A 173 -20.23 -0.57 15.19
CA GLY A 173 -21.54 -0.80 15.79
C GLY A 173 -22.54 -1.43 14.81
N HIS A 174 -23.81 -1.49 15.19
CA HIS A 174 -24.86 -2.10 14.36
C HIS A 174 -25.26 -1.26 13.13
N SER A 175 -24.87 0.01 13.06
CA SER A 175 -25.11 0.89 11.90
C SER A 175 -24.03 0.78 10.82
N THR A 176 -22.88 0.20 11.13
CA THR A 176 -21.65 0.34 10.35
C THR A 176 -21.74 -0.28 8.95
N GLU A 177 -22.45 -1.41 8.79
CA GLU A 177 -22.68 -2.04 7.48
C GLU A 177 -23.46 -1.12 6.51
N TYR A 178 -24.23 -0.16 7.00
CA TYR A 178 -24.99 0.77 6.16
C TYR A 178 -24.17 1.97 5.70
N LEU A 179 -23.21 2.42 6.52
CA LEU A 179 -22.17 3.35 6.06
C LEU A 179 -21.32 2.66 4.98
N TYR A 180 -20.97 1.39 5.15
CA TYR A 180 -20.30 0.60 4.12
C TYR A 180 -21.17 0.47 2.85
N GLU A 181 -22.47 0.20 2.97
CA GLU A 181 -23.40 0.13 1.81
C GLU A 181 -23.43 1.47 1.06
N ALA A 182 -23.54 2.59 1.76
CA ALA A 182 -23.56 3.93 1.16
C ALA A 182 -22.24 4.24 0.41
N VAL A 183 -21.10 4.02 1.07
CA VAL A 183 -19.75 4.20 0.49
C VAL A 183 -19.52 3.30 -0.73
N ALA A 184 -20.05 2.07 -0.73
CA ALA A 184 -19.92 1.15 -1.86
C ALA A 184 -20.83 1.49 -3.07
N HIS A 185 -21.96 2.16 -2.83
CA HIS A 185 -22.86 2.61 -3.90
C HIS A 185 -22.42 3.95 -4.53
N ASP A 186 -21.75 4.81 -3.78
CA ASP A 186 -21.15 6.02 -4.33
C ASP A 186 -20.01 5.68 -5.32
N LYS A 187 -20.02 6.33 -6.49
CA LYS A 187 -19.12 6.03 -7.61
C LYS A 187 -17.68 6.46 -7.37
N GLU A 188 -17.46 7.35 -6.41
CA GLU A 188 -16.19 7.92 -6.01
C GLU A 188 -15.70 7.35 -4.68
N LEU A 189 -16.58 7.18 -3.69
CA LEU A 189 -16.20 6.68 -2.36
C LEU A 189 -15.87 5.19 -2.33
N ARG A 190 -16.35 4.38 -3.28
CA ARG A 190 -16.03 2.93 -3.45
C ARG A 190 -14.54 2.57 -3.64
N VAL A 191 -13.62 3.53 -3.48
CA VAL A 191 -12.16 3.35 -3.40
C VAL A 191 -11.62 3.57 -1.97
N ILE A 192 -12.51 3.77 -1.01
CA ILE A 192 -12.27 3.65 0.43
C ILE A 192 -12.41 2.17 0.79
N ASP A 193 -11.44 1.64 1.54
CA ASP A 193 -11.54 0.29 2.08
C ASP A 193 -12.41 0.33 3.34
N THR A 194 -13.46 -0.47 3.36
CA THR A 194 -14.42 -0.53 4.45
C THR A 194 -14.42 -1.88 5.16
N GLU A 195 -13.56 -2.86 4.81
CA GLU A 195 -13.63 -4.22 5.39
C GLU A 195 -13.13 -4.26 6.86
N GLY A 196 -14.01 -3.86 7.80
CA GLY A 196 -13.73 -3.87 9.24
C GLY A 196 -13.08 -2.59 9.80
N ALA A 197 -13.27 -1.46 9.13
CA ALA A 197 -12.89 -0.13 9.61
C ALA A 197 -13.98 0.48 10.52
N ALA A 198 -13.61 1.33 11.48
CA ALA A 198 -14.60 2.06 12.28
C ALA A 198 -15.34 3.12 11.45
N GLU A 199 -16.54 3.52 11.87
CA GLU A 199 -17.31 4.56 11.18
C GLU A 199 -16.52 5.87 11.07
N ALA A 200 -15.80 6.27 12.12
CA ALA A 200 -14.93 7.45 12.11
C ALA A 200 -13.72 7.32 11.17
N ASP A 201 -13.14 6.12 11.03
CA ASP A 201 -12.04 5.87 10.07
C ASP A 201 -12.53 6.06 8.62
N VAL A 202 -13.72 5.52 8.32
CA VAL A 202 -14.35 5.61 7.00
C VAL A 202 -14.75 7.06 6.69
N LEU A 203 -15.39 7.76 7.63
CA LEU A 203 -15.80 9.16 7.48
C LEU A 203 -14.59 10.11 7.36
N PHE A 204 -13.48 9.83 8.04
CA PHE A 204 -12.22 10.55 7.83
C PHE A 204 -11.64 10.30 6.43
N GLU A 205 -11.65 9.07 5.92
CA GLU A 205 -11.24 8.79 4.54
C GLU A 205 -12.15 9.48 3.50
N VAL A 206 -13.43 9.71 3.79
CA VAL A 206 -14.33 10.54 2.96
C VAL A 206 -13.87 12.01 2.98
N ALA A 207 -13.71 12.60 4.16
CA ALA A 207 -13.26 13.99 4.34
C ALA A 207 -11.95 14.25 3.57
N ARG A 208 -10.97 13.37 3.78
CA ARG A 208 -9.61 13.46 3.21
C ARG A 208 -9.57 13.26 1.70
N LYS A 209 -10.35 12.34 1.13
CA LYS A 209 -10.33 12.05 -0.32
C LYS A 209 -11.18 12.99 -1.17
N VAL A 210 -12.24 13.56 -0.60
CA VAL A 210 -13.22 14.38 -1.35
C VAL A 210 -13.03 15.88 -1.14
N PHE A 211 -12.67 16.29 0.08
CA PHE A 211 -12.64 17.70 0.49
C PHE A 211 -11.23 18.24 0.82
N ASP A 212 -10.17 17.43 0.64
CA ASP A 212 -8.79 17.77 1.03
C ASP A 212 -8.64 18.10 2.54
N ILE A 213 -9.64 17.74 3.36
CA ILE A 213 -9.66 17.84 4.83
C ILE A 213 -8.74 16.75 5.37
N ASP A 214 -7.45 17.00 5.28
CA ASP A 214 -6.40 16.13 5.76
C ASP A 214 -6.18 16.32 7.27
N TYR A 215 -5.38 15.44 7.87
CA TYR A 215 -4.79 15.73 9.17
C TYR A 215 -3.73 16.83 8.94
N ALA A 216 -4.18 18.09 8.86
CA ALA A 216 -3.32 19.26 8.67
C ALA A 216 -2.71 19.66 10.01
N ILE A 217 -1.38 19.63 10.13
CA ILE A 217 -0.66 19.69 11.42
C ILE A 217 0.45 20.96 11.45
N GLY A 218 0.79 22.79 12.80
CA GLY A 218 0.94 24.32 12.92
C GLY A 218 0.07 25.49 12.33
N ASN A 219 -0.67 25.38 11.21
CA ASN A 219 -0.87 26.48 10.23
C ASN A 219 -2.29 26.58 9.61
N GLY A 220 -3.25 25.75 10.03
CA GLY A 220 -4.65 25.83 9.58
C GLY A 220 -5.59 26.11 10.76
N ASN A 221 -6.79 26.63 10.50
CA ASN A 221 -7.75 26.96 11.56
C ASN A 221 -8.52 25.73 12.11
N LEU A 222 -8.48 24.58 11.42
CA LEU A 222 -9.19 23.36 11.79
C LEU A 222 -8.44 22.53 12.85
N THR A 223 -9.18 22.11 13.89
CA THR A 223 -8.77 21.08 14.86
C THR A 223 -9.62 19.81 14.66
N LEU A 224 -9.01 18.73 14.17
CA LEU A 224 -9.70 17.46 13.88
C LEU A 224 -9.44 16.38 14.95
N LEU A 225 -10.50 15.79 15.50
CA LEU A 225 -10.47 14.72 16.49
C LEU A 225 -11.22 13.48 15.98
N LEU A 226 -10.66 12.28 16.16
CA LEU A 226 -11.25 11.01 15.71
C LEU A 226 -11.45 10.04 16.89
N ASP A 227 -12.65 9.49 17.02
CA ASP A 227 -13.02 8.42 17.95
C ASP A 227 -13.54 7.19 17.17
N PRO A 228 -12.70 6.16 16.97
CA PRO A 228 -13.06 4.89 16.35
C PRO A 228 -13.53 3.83 17.37
N VAL A 229 -13.97 4.22 18.58
CA VAL A 229 -14.31 3.31 19.68
C VAL A 229 -15.81 3.32 20.02
N SER A 230 -16.48 4.47 19.95
CA SER A 230 -17.87 4.59 20.42
C SER A 230 -18.89 3.82 19.56
N THR A 231 -19.53 2.81 20.13
CA THR A 231 -20.47 1.92 19.41
C THR A 231 -21.93 2.36 19.46
N ASN A 232 -22.27 3.49 20.11
CA ASN A 232 -23.64 3.94 20.34
C ASN A 232 -23.74 5.43 20.72
N CYS A 233 -24.93 6.03 20.57
CA CYS A 233 -25.19 7.46 20.81
C CYS A 233 -24.74 8.00 22.19
N GLY A 234 -24.80 7.17 23.24
CA GLY A 234 -24.31 7.54 24.57
C GLY A 234 -22.78 7.60 24.61
N ALA A 235 -22.11 6.58 24.08
CA ALA A 235 -20.65 6.53 23.96
C ALA A 235 -20.11 7.70 23.12
N ASN A 236 -20.74 7.99 21.97
CA ASN A 236 -20.31 9.07 21.08
C ASN A 236 -20.21 10.42 21.81
N ALA A 237 -21.15 10.70 22.72
CA ALA A 237 -21.17 11.92 23.53
C ALA A 237 -20.11 11.91 24.66
N ILE A 238 -19.89 10.76 25.31
CA ILE A 238 -18.87 10.60 26.37
C ILE A 238 -17.46 10.80 25.79
N GLU A 239 -17.14 10.09 24.70
CA GLU A 239 -15.79 10.08 24.12
C GLU A 239 -15.48 11.38 23.38
N SER A 240 -16.46 11.98 22.69
CA SER A 240 -16.29 13.33 22.11
C SER A 240 -15.94 14.36 23.19
N LYS A 241 -16.65 14.36 24.33
CA LYS A 241 -16.33 15.24 25.45
C LYS A 241 -14.95 14.91 26.06
N ARG A 242 -14.60 13.64 26.24
CA ARG A 242 -13.27 13.23 26.74
C ARG A 242 -12.15 13.79 25.86
N MET A 243 -12.27 13.71 24.54
CA MET A 243 -11.25 14.20 23.60
C MET A 243 -11.10 15.73 23.59
N LEU A 244 -12.18 16.46 23.88
CA LEU A 244 -12.17 17.92 24.07
C LEU A 244 -11.53 18.29 25.42
N ASP A 245 -11.89 17.58 26.49
CA ASP A 245 -11.33 17.76 27.83
C ASP A 245 -9.81 17.50 27.86
N GLU A 246 -9.34 16.45 27.17
CA GLU A 246 -7.90 16.14 27.00
C GLU A 246 -7.12 17.25 26.27
N ARG A 247 -7.81 18.10 25.51
CA ARG A 247 -7.25 19.28 24.81
C ARG A 247 -7.55 20.59 25.52
N GLN A 248 -8.21 20.55 26.68
CA GLN A 248 -8.66 21.71 27.46
C GLN A 248 -9.61 22.63 26.67
N ILE A 249 -10.44 22.06 25.79
CA ILE A 249 -11.44 22.77 25.00
C ILE A 249 -12.79 22.67 25.73
N TRP A 250 -13.26 23.78 26.30
CA TRP A 250 -14.66 23.92 26.72
C TRP A 250 -15.44 24.66 25.63
N PRO A 251 -16.45 24.05 24.99
CA PRO A 251 -17.18 24.68 23.89
C PRO A 251 -18.18 25.74 24.39
N ASN A 252 -18.32 26.83 23.64
CA ASN A 252 -19.47 27.73 23.79
C ASN A 252 -20.74 27.10 23.18
N LYS A 253 -20.56 26.39 22.06
CA LYS A 253 -21.62 25.72 21.29
C LYS A 253 -21.12 24.37 20.76
N VAL A 254 -22.00 23.38 20.74
CA VAL A 254 -21.76 22.07 20.12
C VAL A 254 -22.82 21.81 19.06
N PHE A 255 -22.43 21.78 17.79
CA PHE A 255 -23.27 21.31 16.69
C PHE A 255 -23.14 19.79 16.56
N VAL A 256 -24.17 19.05 16.96
CA VAL A 256 -24.24 17.60 16.77
C VAL A 256 -24.84 17.31 15.39
N VAL A 257 -24.03 16.74 14.50
CA VAL A 257 -24.43 16.27 13.16
C VAL A 257 -24.66 14.76 13.25
N GLN A 258 -25.88 14.33 12.92
CA GLN A 258 -26.32 12.95 13.17
C GLN A 258 -27.37 12.49 12.16
N ASP A 259 -27.45 11.16 11.96
CA ASP A 259 -28.54 10.47 11.28
C ASP A 259 -29.92 10.98 11.75
N PRO A 260 -30.83 11.39 10.84
CA PRO A 260 -32.14 11.97 11.19
C PRO A 260 -32.98 11.13 12.17
N THR A 261 -32.85 9.80 12.15
CA THR A 261 -33.60 8.91 13.05
C THR A 261 -32.99 8.82 14.45
N MET A 262 -31.67 8.96 14.58
CA MET A 262 -30.93 8.88 15.85
C MET A 262 -30.67 10.25 16.51
N HIS A 263 -31.05 11.33 15.80
CA HIS A 263 -30.78 12.74 16.10
C HIS A 263 -31.16 13.18 17.52
N ARG A 264 -32.47 13.28 17.84
CA ARG A 264 -32.96 13.75 19.15
C ARG A 264 -32.39 12.98 20.35
N ARG A 265 -32.19 11.65 20.22
CA ARG A 265 -31.54 10.84 21.26
C ARG A 265 -30.07 11.22 21.47
N THR A 266 -29.35 11.49 20.39
CA THR A 266 -27.93 11.86 20.48
C THR A 266 -27.82 13.26 21.11
N LEU A 267 -28.67 14.21 20.73
CA LEU A 267 -28.79 15.51 21.43
C LEU A 267 -29.04 15.36 22.93
N ALA A 268 -29.98 14.47 23.33
CA ALA A 268 -30.28 14.22 24.74
C ALA A 268 -29.10 13.56 25.51
N SER A 269 -28.23 12.82 24.81
CA SER A 269 -26.98 12.30 25.38
C SER A 269 -25.98 13.44 25.66
N PHE A 270 -25.71 14.29 24.66
CA PHE A 270 -24.82 15.45 24.79
C PHE A 270 -25.30 16.43 25.87
N ALA A 271 -26.59 16.78 25.87
CA ALA A 271 -27.17 17.71 26.84
C ALA A 271 -26.99 17.23 28.30
N LYS A 272 -27.21 15.94 28.56
CA LYS A 272 -26.97 15.35 29.89
C LYS A 272 -25.49 15.38 30.27
N ILE A 273 -24.62 14.92 29.39
CA ILE A 273 -23.19 14.74 29.68
C ILE A 273 -22.46 16.08 29.93
N TYR A 274 -22.96 17.19 29.38
CA TYR A 274 -22.51 18.53 29.75
C TYR A 274 -23.21 19.10 31.00
N ALA A 275 -24.49 18.77 31.25
CA ALA A 275 -25.19 19.20 32.46
C ALA A 275 -24.70 18.49 33.75
N GLU A 276 -24.14 17.29 33.64
CA GLU A 276 -23.54 16.54 34.76
C GLU A 276 -22.08 16.94 35.08
N ASP A 277 -21.45 17.82 34.28
CA ASP A 277 -20.08 18.28 34.52
C ASP A 277 -20.05 19.50 35.46
N PRO A 278 -19.25 19.48 36.55
CA PRO A 278 -19.16 20.61 37.49
C PRO A 278 -18.76 21.97 36.88
N ARG A 279 -18.16 22.00 35.68
CA ARG A 279 -17.84 23.26 34.98
C ARG A 279 -19.06 23.98 34.44
N ALA A 280 -20.20 23.30 34.24
CA ALA A 280 -21.42 23.95 33.77
C ALA A 280 -21.89 25.09 34.70
N GLU A 281 -21.62 24.99 36.01
CA GLU A 281 -21.92 26.06 36.99
C GLU A 281 -20.91 27.24 36.96
N GLY A 282 -19.69 27.04 36.45
CA GLY A 282 -18.58 28.00 36.56
C GLY A 282 -18.10 28.61 35.24
N GLU A 283 -18.04 27.81 34.19
CA GLU A 283 -17.66 28.19 32.81
C GLU A 283 -18.90 28.38 31.92
N GLY A 284 -20.06 27.88 32.36
CA GLY A 284 -21.34 27.93 31.65
C GLY A 284 -21.64 26.64 30.90
N MET A 285 -22.93 26.30 30.76
CA MET A 285 -23.36 25.15 29.98
C MET A 285 -23.26 25.45 28.47
N PRO A 286 -22.60 24.60 27.65
CA PRO A 286 -22.54 24.79 26.21
C PRO A 286 -23.90 24.72 25.54
N GLU A 287 -24.12 25.54 24.51
CA GLU A 287 -25.34 25.47 23.69
C GLU A 287 -25.28 24.24 22.76
N ILE A 288 -26.08 23.21 23.05
CA ILE A 288 -26.16 22.01 22.21
C ILE A 288 -27.19 22.26 21.09
N GLN A 289 -26.71 22.41 19.85
CA GLN A 289 -27.54 22.57 18.65
C GLN A 289 -27.45 21.32 17.77
N GLY A 290 -28.53 20.99 17.06
CA GLY A 290 -28.59 19.82 16.18
C GLY A 290 -28.61 20.21 14.70
N TRP A 291 -27.90 19.45 13.86
CA TRP A 291 -27.95 19.58 12.40
C TRP A 291 -28.21 18.21 11.78
N THR A 292 -29.35 18.08 11.11
CA THR A 292 -29.73 16.88 10.36
C THR A 292 -30.67 17.24 9.20
N LEU A 293 -30.98 16.27 8.34
CA LEU A 293 -31.94 16.45 7.25
C LEU A 293 -33.37 16.17 7.74
N GLN A 294 -34.34 16.94 7.24
CA GLN A 294 -35.76 16.77 7.53
C GLN A 294 -36.57 16.54 6.22
N PRO A 295 -36.32 15.44 5.49
CA PRO A 295 -37.11 15.09 4.31
C PRO A 295 -38.53 14.66 4.68
N LYS A 296 -39.47 14.74 3.74
CA LYS A 296 -40.85 14.29 3.91
C LYS A 296 -41.19 13.10 3.01
N VAL A 297 -42.05 12.23 3.53
CA VAL A 297 -42.64 11.11 2.77
C VAL A 297 -44.03 11.48 2.25
N VAL A 298 -44.40 10.92 1.11
CA VAL A 298 -45.65 11.18 0.39
C VAL A 298 -46.32 9.87 -0.02
N LEU A 299 -47.63 9.93 -0.32
CA LEU A 299 -48.40 8.80 -0.81
C LEU A 299 -48.33 8.71 -2.34
N GLY A 300 -47.73 7.65 -2.86
CA GLY A 300 -47.60 7.39 -4.30
C GLY A 300 -48.92 7.02 -4.97
N GLU A 301 -49.00 7.16 -6.31
CA GLU A 301 -50.24 6.93 -7.08
C GLU A 301 -50.84 5.51 -6.94
N ASP A 302 -50.04 4.53 -6.51
CA ASP A 302 -50.47 3.13 -6.31
C ASP A 302 -50.80 2.77 -4.84
N GLY A 303 -50.69 3.74 -3.92
CA GLY A 303 -50.92 3.58 -2.49
C GLY A 303 -49.70 3.11 -1.68
N THR A 304 -48.49 3.25 -2.21
CA THR A 304 -47.23 2.98 -1.49
C THR A 304 -46.63 4.26 -0.87
N LEU A 305 -45.68 4.08 0.05
CA LEU A 305 -44.91 5.18 0.67
C LEU A 305 -43.71 5.54 -0.21
N GLU A 306 -43.63 6.79 -0.64
CA GLU A 306 -42.52 7.31 -1.47
C GLU A 306 -41.84 8.51 -0.78
N TRP A 307 -40.58 8.79 -1.12
CA TRP A 307 -39.94 10.05 -0.73
C TRP A 307 -40.44 11.20 -1.60
N ASN A 308 -40.55 12.41 -1.06
CA ASN A 308 -40.95 13.58 -1.85
C ASN A 308 -39.89 13.86 -2.95
N SER A 309 -40.24 13.61 -4.21
CA SER A 309 -39.32 13.80 -5.34
C SER A 309 -38.99 15.26 -5.67
N GLU A 310 -39.66 16.24 -5.04
CA GLU A 310 -39.27 17.66 -5.12
C GLU A 310 -38.16 18.03 -4.12
N GLU A 311 -37.84 17.15 -3.17
CA GLU A 311 -36.76 17.34 -2.20
C GLU A 311 -35.44 16.72 -2.69
N ALA A 312 -34.32 17.33 -2.29
CA ALA A 312 -33.00 16.86 -2.68
C ALA A 312 -32.66 15.51 -1.99
N HIS A 313 -31.90 14.67 -2.68
CA HIS A 313 -31.34 13.41 -2.15
C HIS A 313 -32.33 12.28 -1.82
N ALA A 314 -33.58 12.35 -2.29
CA ALA A 314 -34.59 11.29 -2.12
C ALA A 314 -34.12 9.87 -2.50
N ASP A 315 -33.32 9.73 -3.57
CA ASP A 315 -32.73 8.44 -4.03
C ASP A 315 -31.62 7.89 -3.10
N GLU A 316 -31.08 8.73 -2.21
CA GLU A 316 -29.90 8.46 -1.37
C GLU A 316 -30.27 8.18 0.11
N LEU A 317 -31.57 8.17 0.42
CA LEU A 317 -32.16 7.85 1.72
C LEU A 317 -32.52 6.35 1.86
N TRP A 318 -33.08 5.97 3.01
CA TRP A 318 -33.50 4.58 3.27
C TRP A 318 -34.64 4.12 2.34
N GLN A 319 -34.76 2.81 2.15
CA GLN A 319 -35.98 2.22 1.61
C GLN A 319 -37.19 2.56 2.52
N PRO A 320 -38.38 2.90 1.99
CA PRO A 320 -39.54 3.31 2.80
C PRO A 320 -39.92 2.31 3.90
N ALA A 321 -39.88 1.00 3.62
CA ALA A 321 -40.14 -0.05 4.62
C ALA A 321 -39.15 -0.03 5.81
N ARG A 322 -37.91 0.40 5.57
CA ARG A 322 -36.88 0.55 6.61
C ARG A 322 -37.03 1.87 7.36
N PHE A 323 -37.38 2.95 6.67
CA PHE A 323 -37.68 4.24 7.29
C PHE A 323 -38.76 4.10 8.36
N VAL A 324 -39.90 3.48 8.04
CA VAL A 324 -41.00 3.18 8.99
C VAL A 324 -40.48 2.41 10.22
N SER A 325 -39.66 1.38 10.02
CA SER A 325 -39.09 0.58 11.11
C SER A 325 -38.10 1.35 12.01
N LEU A 326 -37.43 2.38 11.49
CA LEU A 326 -36.51 3.22 12.28
C LEU A 326 -37.28 4.29 13.07
N VAL A 327 -38.19 5.02 12.39
CA VAL A 327 -39.00 6.10 13.00
C VAL A 327 -39.85 5.57 14.16
N LEU A 328 -40.58 4.48 13.96
CA LEU A 328 -41.43 3.91 15.00
C LEU A 328 -40.63 3.21 16.12
N GLY A 329 -39.39 2.83 15.86
CA GLY A 329 -38.50 2.19 16.84
C GLY A 329 -37.82 3.16 17.83
N GLU A 330 -37.82 4.46 17.55
CA GLU A 330 -37.09 5.46 18.35
C GLU A 330 -37.95 6.18 19.40
N ILE A 331 -39.28 6.31 19.22
CA ILE A 331 -40.16 6.94 20.23
C ILE A 331 -40.11 6.21 21.59
N PRO A 332 -40.20 4.87 21.69
CA PRO A 332 -40.06 4.18 22.98
C PRO A 332 -38.70 4.42 23.66
N ARG A 333 -37.63 4.58 22.85
CA ARG A 333 -36.25 4.78 23.32
C ARG A 333 -36.03 6.16 23.96
N LEU A 334 -36.93 7.12 23.71
CA LEU A 334 -36.91 8.46 24.31
C LEU A 334 -37.70 8.56 25.63
N ARG A 335 -38.41 7.51 26.06
CA ARG A 335 -39.22 7.51 27.30
C ARG A 335 -38.36 7.24 28.54
N ASP A 336 -38.62 7.95 29.64
CA ASP A 336 -38.03 7.70 30.96
C ASP A 336 -38.68 6.52 31.71
N ASP A 337 -38.80 5.38 31.04
CA ASP A 337 -39.29 4.13 31.63
C ASP A 337 -38.33 2.95 31.34
N LYS A 338 -38.70 1.74 31.76
CA LYS A 338 -37.88 0.51 31.62
C LYS A 338 -37.57 0.12 30.16
N ASN A 339 -38.27 0.67 29.19
CA ASN A 339 -38.10 0.44 27.75
C ASN A 339 -37.31 1.58 27.07
N GLY A 340 -36.92 2.61 27.83
CA GLY A 340 -36.08 3.71 27.38
C GLY A 340 -34.68 3.25 26.96
N TYR A 341 -33.90 4.18 26.40
CA TYR A 341 -32.56 3.89 25.91
C TYR A 341 -31.55 3.60 27.04
N GLY A 342 -30.76 2.54 26.90
CA GLY A 342 -29.63 2.22 27.78
C GLY A 342 -29.96 1.24 28.92
N PRO A 343 -28.95 0.81 29.71
CA PRO A 343 -28.99 -0.42 30.52
C PRO A 343 -29.94 -0.41 31.73
N ASN A 344 -30.68 0.68 31.98
CA ASN A 344 -31.76 0.75 32.97
C ASN A 344 -33.01 1.50 32.43
N GLY A 345 -33.01 1.88 31.15
CA GLY A 345 -34.05 2.70 30.52
C GLY A 345 -34.08 4.16 31.00
N SER A 346 -34.65 4.41 32.18
CA SER A 346 -34.82 5.77 32.73
C SER A 346 -33.48 6.45 33.06
N GLY A 347 -33.33 7.73 32.68
CA GLY A 347 -32.21 8.57 33.11
C GLY A 347 -30.83 8.22 32.53
N TYR A 348 -30.74 7.42 31.47
CA TYR A 348 -29.47 7.23 30.74
C TYR A 348 -29.10 8.46 29.89
N ILE A 349 -30.12 9.10 29.29
CA ILE A 349 -30.07 10.38 28.56
C ILE A 349 -30.78 11.49 29.35
N ALA A 350 -30.75 12.73 28.85
CA ALA A 350 -31.60 13.80 29.37
C ALA A 350 -33.09 13.51 29.10
N HIS A 351 -33.97 14.04 29.96
CA HIS A 351 -35.42 13.95 29.76
C HIS A 351 -35.85 14.56 28.42
N VAL A 352 -36.79 13.92 27.75
CA VAL A 352 -37.36 14.37 26.48
C VAL A 352 -38.88 14.46 26.62
N ASP A 353 -39.41 15.69 26.61
CA ASP A 353 -40.84 15.93 26.46
C ASP A 353 -41.31 15.42 25.08
N ILE A 354 -42.16 14.39 25.07
CA ILE A 354 -42.85 13.88 23.87
C ILE A 354 -44.24 14.52 23.80
N PRO A 355 -44.55 15.33 22.76
CA PRO A 355 -45.87 15.93 22.59
C PRO A 355 -46.97 14.88 22.44
N ARG A 356 -48.17 15.18 22.94
CA ARG A 356 -49.31 14.25 22.91
C ARG A 356 -49.73 13.89 21.48
N ASP A 357 -49.66 14.84 20.57
CA ASP A 357 -49.91 14.69 19.13
C ASP A 357 -48.90 13.74 18.46
N VAL A 358 -47.63 13.74 18.90
CA VAL A 358 -46.61 12.79 18.44
C VAL A 358 -46.87 11.39 19.01
N GLU A 359 -47.27 11.29 20.27
CA GLU A 359 -47.60 10.02 20.93
C GLU A 359 -48.86 9.39 20.30
N GLU A 360 -49.90 10.19 20.02
CA GLU A 360 -51.13 9.75 19.32
C GLU A 360 -50.84 9.31 17.87
N ALA A 361 -49.98 10.02 17.13
CA ALA A 361 -49.54 9.63 15.78
C ALA A 361 -48.68 8.34 15.78
N TRP A 362 -47.86 8.13 16.81
CA TRP A 362 -47.09 6.90 16.98
C TRP A 362 -47.99 5.70 17.33
N GLU A 363 -48.92 5.85 18.27
CA GLU A 363 -49.91 4.82 18.62
C GLU A 363 -50.79 4.45 17.40
N SER A 364 -51.19 5.45 16.61
CA SER A 364 -51.91 5.29 15.34
C SER A 364 -51.11 4.45 14.33
N SER A 365 -49.87 4.88 14.04
CA SER A 365 -48.97 4.20 13.08
C SER A 365 -48.68 2.74 13.46
N VAL A 366 -48.52 2.44 14.75
CA VAL A 366 -48.38 1.08 15.26
C VAL A 366 -49.70 0.30 15.14
N GLY A 367 -50.83 0.95 15.45
CA GLY A 367 -52.18 0.38 15.34
C GLY A 367 -52.60 -0.01 13.93
N SER A 368 -52.14 0.71 12.90
CA SER A 368 -52.33 0.38 11.48
C SER A 368 -51.63 -0.93 11.04
N GLY A 369 -50.83 -1.56 11.91
CA GLY A 369 -50.16 -2.84 11.62
C GLY A 369 -48.98 -2.72 10.67
N LEU A 370 -48.37 -1.53 10.58
CA LEU A 370 -47.20 -1.24 9.73
C LEU A 370 -45.94 -1.98 10.17
N VAL A 371 -45.87 -2.36 11.45
CA VAL A 371 -44.79 -3.14 12.06
C VAL A 371 -45.44 -4.16 13.01
N PRO A 372 -44.92 -5.40 13.17
CA PRO A 372 -45.46 -6.36 14.14
C PRO A 372 -45.43 -5.81 15.57
N SER A 373 -46.50 -6.05 16.36
CA SER A 373 -46.66 -5.47 17.69
C SER A 373 -45.53 -5.81 18.68
N GLU A 374 -44.91 -6.98 18.51
CA GLU A 374 -43.76 -7.43 19.33
C GLU A 374 -42.52 -6.54 19.17
N ALA A 375 -42.41 -5.80 18.06
CA ALA A 375 -41.35 -4.82 17.82
C ALA A 375 -41.67 -3.42 18.39
N ALA A 376 -42.95 -3.12 18.66
CA ALA A 376 -43.40 -1.83 19.19
C ALA A 376 -43.46 -1.80 20.73
N GLY A 377 -43.47 -2.96 21.39
CA GLY A 377 -43.31 -3.08 22.84
C GLY A 377 -43.43 -4.53 23.33
N ALA A 378 -42.50 -4.96 24.19
CA ALA A 378 -42.48 -6.30 24.76
C ALA A 378 -42.26 -6.26 26.29
N ASP A 379 -43.19 -6.82 27.04
CA ASP A 379 -43.15 -6.91 28.51
C ASP A 379 -42.50 -8.26 28.91
N PRO A 380 -41.48 -8.30 29.79
CA PRO A 380 -40.73 -9.55 30.03
C PRO A 380 -41.43 -10.47 31.05
N GLY A 381 -42.27 -11.41 30.59
CA GLY A 381 -42.92 -12.39 31.47
C GLY A 381 -43.62 -13.61 30.82
N GLU A 382 -43.14 -14.80 31.19
CA GLU A 382 -43.78 -16.14 31.15
C GLU A 382 -44.05 -16.87 29.80
N ALA A 383 -43.65 -18.17 29.79
CA ALA A 383 -43.95 -19.24 28.80
C ALA A 383 -43.42 -19.07 27.36
N GLY A 384 -43.11 -20.13 26.60
CA GLY A 384 -43.08 -21.58 26.91
C GLY A 384 -42.60 -22.40 25.68
N GLU A 385 -42.20 -23.67 25.88
CA GLU A 385 -41.56 -24.49 24.83
C GLU A 385 -42.42 -24.73 23.56
N VAL A 386 -42.11 -24.08 22.43
CA VAL A 386 -42.61 -24.48 21.10
C VAL A 386 -41.55 -24.25 20.00
N GLY A 387 -41.28 -25.31 19.23
CA GLY A 387 -40.88 -25.31 17.79
C GLY A 387 -39.92 -24.26 17.23
N ALA A 388 -38.71 -24.69 16.89
CA ALA A 388 -37.84 -24.00 15.92
C ALA A 388 -38.40 -24.05 14.47
N ASP A 389 -37.70 -23.39 13.54
CA ASP A 389 -37.83 -23.44 12.07
C ASP A 389 -38.72 -22.38 11.37
N ALA A 390 -39.05 -21.23 11.99
CA ALA A 390 -39.79 -20.15 11.30
C ALA A 390 -39.37 -18.68 11.58
N ALA A 391 -38.61 -18.38 12.63
CA ALA A 391 -38.27 -17.00 13.02
C ALA A 391 -36.80 -16.67 12.68
N GLY A 392 -36.55 -15.91 11.61
CA GLY A 392 -35.17 -15.70 11.12
C GLY A 392 -34.85 -14.39 10.39
N ILE A 393 -35.76 -13.40 10.37
CA ILE A 393 -35.54 -12.10 9.68
C ILE A 393 -35.91 -10.88 10.55
N TYR A 394 -36.70 -11.06 11.62
CA TYR A 394 -37.09 -9.99 12.54
C TYR A 394 -36.87 -10.42 14.00
N ASP A 395 -35.61 -10.39 14.43
CA ASP A 395 -35.24 -10.43 15.85
C ASP A 395 -34.64 -9.07 16.23
N ILE A 396 -35.30 -8.41 17.19
CA ILE A 396 -34.99 -7.06 17.69
C ILE A 396 -34.43 -7.14 19.13
N GLN A 397 -34.40 -8.33 19.75
CA GLN A 397 -34.02 -8.53 21.15
C GLN A 397 -32.55 -8.96 21.34
N ALA A 398 -31.82 -9.27 20.26
CA ALA A 398 -30.40 -9.62 20.31
C ALA A 398 -29.43 -8.42 20.46
N TRP A 399 -29.93 -7.21 20.77
CA TRP A 399 -29.21 -5.94 20.58
C TRP A 399 -28.47 -5.38 21.81
N ASP A 400 -28.38 -6.12 22.92
CA ASP A 400 -27.56 -5.70 24.07
C ASP A 400 -26.95 -6.89 24.85
N THR A 401 -25.89 -7.50 24.30
CA THR A 401 -25.09 -8.53 25.00
C THR A 401 -23.60 -8.21 24.95
N GLN A 402 -23.02 -7.92 26.12
CA GLN A 402 -21.57 -7.68 26.25
C GLN A 402 -20.73 -8.94 25.97
N PRO A 403 -19.51 -8.80 25.42
CA PRO A 403 -18.52 -9.87 25.43
C PRO A 403 -17.97 -10.06 26.86
N SER A 404 -18.36 -11.14 27.51
CA SER A 404 -17.83 -11.56 28.81
C SER A 404 -16.39 -12.09 28.72
N ASP A 405 -15.71 -12.16 29.88
CA ASP A 405 -14.40 -12.78 30.12
C ASP A 405 -13.14 -12.14 29.50
N MET A 406 -12.59 -11.14 30.20
CA MET A 406 -11.15 -11.11 30.52
C MET A 406 -10.84 -10.31 31.80
N SER A 407 -11.16 -10.86 32.97
CA SER A 407 -10.72 -10.30 34.27
C SER A 407 -10.39 -11.38 35.29
N ASN A 408 -9.15 -11.90 35.27
CA ASN A 408 -8.68 -12.81 36.32
C ASN A 408 -7.16 -12.77 36.57
N SER A 409 -6.69 -11.68 37.19
CA SER A 409 -5.43 -11.68 37.94
C SER A 409 -5.59 -10.85 39.23
N THR A 410 -5.79 -11.55 40.35
CA THR A 410 -6.06 -10.95 41.67
C THR A 410 -4.86 -10.21 42.24
N ALA A 411 -5.06 -8.96 42.70
CA ALA A 411 -4.05 -8.20 43.45
C ALA A 411 -4.65 -7.40 44.63
N SER A 412 -4.92 -8.11 45.72
CA SER A 412 -5.11 -7.65 47.11
C SER A 412 -5.56 -6.20 47.38
N LEU A 413 -6.79 -6.04 47.89
CA LEU A 413 -7.14 -4.91 48.74
C LEU A 413 -6.20 -4.81 49.96
N ALA A 414 -5.84 -3.59 50.35
CA ALA A 414 -5.23 -3.28 51.65
C ALA A 414 -5.61 -1.85 52.08
N SER A 415 -6.14 -1.72 53.29
CA SER A 415 -6.60 -0.46 53.90
C SER A 415 -5.98 -0.29 55.30
N PRO A 416 -6.11 0.86 55.98
CA PRO A 416 -5.72 2.18 55.49
C PRO A 416 -4.82 2.93 56.50
N GLY A 417 -4.15 4.00 56.04
CA GLY A 417 -3.77 5.15 56.88
C GLY A 417 -2.33 5.24 57.39
N SER A 418 -1.74 6.43 57.21
CA SER A 418 -1.00 7.12 58.28
C SER A 418 -0.98 8.62 57.97
N GLU A 419 -1.21 9.47 58.97
CA GLU A 419 -1.06 10.92 58.83
C GLU A 419 0.42 11.31 58.77
N LYS A 420 0.75 12.37 58.03
CA LYS A 420 1.88 13.23 58.39
C LYS A 420 1.72 14.67 57.91
N THR A 421 1.35 15.52 58.85
CA THR A 421 1.23 16.97 58.71
C THR A 421 2.56 17.63 58.38
N LEU A 422 2.57 18.59 57.44
CA LEU A 422 3.47 19.74 57.52
C LEU A 422 2.95 20.91 56.65
N THR A 423 2.67 22.02 57.33
CA THR A 423 2.25 23.32 56.76
C THR A 423 3.24 24.41 57.22
N PRO A 424 3.19 25.62 56.68
CA PRO A 424 3.30 25.95 55.26
C PRO A 424 4.42 27.00 55.02
N GLY A 425 4.74 27.26 53.75
CA GLY A 425 5.28 28.56 53.35
C GLY A 425 6.59 28.55 52.56
N LEU A 426 6.49 29.03 51.32
CA LEU A 426 7.41 30.03 50.78
C LEU A 426 6.66 30.80 49.68
N SER A 427 6.83 32.12 49.66
CA SER A 427 6.11 33.01 48.74
C SER A 427 6.68 32.89 47.32
N VAL A 428 5.84 32.52 46.35
CA VAL A 428 6.20 32.60 44.92
C VAL A 428 6.20 34.07 44.52
N SER A 429 7.39 34.66 44.43
CA SER A 429 7.58 36.02 43.93
C SER A 429 7.30 36.07 42.42
N SER A 430 6.45 36.99 41.99
CA SER A 430 6.18 37.23 40.57
C SER A 430 7.43 37.76 39.84
N VAL A 431 8.04 36.93 39.00
CA VAL A 431 9.01 37.37 37.98
C VAL A 431 8.70 36.60 36.70
N CYS A 432 7.97 37.24 35.78
CA CYS A 432 7.84 36.75 34.41
C CYS A 432 9.15 37.01 33.65
N PRO A 433 9.75 36.00 32.99
CA PRO A 433 10.64 36.26 31.87
C PRO A 433 9.85 36.98 30.75
N SER A 434 10.51 37.88 30.03
CA SER A 434 9.91 38.55 28.88
C SER A 434 9.65 37.54 27.75
N PRO A 435 8.47 37.55 27.07
CA PRO A 435 8.15 36.64 25.96
C PRO A 435 8.84 37.07 24.65
N ALA A 436 10.15 37.35 24.71
CA ALA A 436 10.92 37.94 23.61
C ALA A 436 11.95 36.96 22.97
N GLU A 437 12.18 35.79 23.57
CA GLU A 437 13.07 34.77 23.02
C GLU A 437 12.41 33.37 23.08
N THR A 438 12.34 32.70 21.93
CA THR A 438 12.00 31.28 21.77
C THR A 438 10.53 30.86 22.01
N VAL A 439 9.63 31.28 21.11
CA VAL A 439 8.50 30.43 20.68
C VAL A 439 8.59 30.30 19.16
N ALA A 440 9.11 29.17 18.68
CA ALA A 440 9.14 28.85 17.26
C ALA A 440 7.78 28.30 16.81
N MET A 441 7.40 28.53 15.56
CA MET A 441 6.13 28.03 15.02
C MET A 441 6.17 26.50 14.95
N VAL A 442 5.19 25.84 15.56
CA VAL A 442 5.06 24.38 15.53
C VAL A 442 4.19 23.99 14.32
N GLU A 443 4.66 24.34 13.10
CA GLU A 443 4.20 23.88 11.77
C GLU A 443 3.74 22.41 11.86
N PRO A 444 2.47 22.03 11.57
CA PRO A 444 1.87 20.84 13.19
C PRO A 444 2.58 19.51 12.78
N ALA A 445 2.95 18.54 13.64
CA ALA A 445 3.75 17.40 13.14
C ALA A 445 2.92 16.49 12.19
N LYS A 446 3.28 16.35 10.89
CA LYS A 446 2.71 15.35 9.96
C LYS A 446 2.45 14.01 10.68
N GLU A 447 1.46 13.24 10.26
CA GLU A 447 1.39 11.83 10.69
C GLU A 447 2.62 11.10 10.14
N GLU A 448 3.68 11.07 10.95
CA GLU A 448 4.95 10.50 10.55
C GLU A 448 4.75 9.00 10.38
N GLU A 449 5.08 8.46 9.20
CA GLU A 449 5.57 7.09 9.15
C GLU A 449 6.72 7.03 10.16
N VAL A 450 6.48 6.48 11.36
CA VAL A 450 7.48 6.39 12.42
C VAL A 450 8.51 5.35 11.98
N TYR A 451 9.43 5.82 11.13
CA TYR A 451 10.62 5.09 10.74
C TYR A 451 11.38 4.77 12.02
N PRO A 452 11.94 3.56 12.16
CA PRO A 452 12.71 3.24 13.34
C PRO A 452 13.88 4.23 13.45
N PRO A 453 14.37 4.57 14.66
CA PRO A 453 15.48 5.50 14.84
C PRO A 453 16.69 5.14 13.95
N GLU A 454 17.41 6.15 13.46
CA GLU A 454 18.54 6.02 12.52
C GLU A 454 19.49 4.85 12.83
N ARG A 455 19.82 4.64 14.12
CA ARG A 455 20.64 3.51 14.59
C ARG A 455 20.04 2.14 14.24
N ILE A 456 18.73 1.98 14.37
CA ILE A 456 18.01 0.76 13.99
C ILE A 456 17.93 0.66 12.46
N GLN A 457 17.71 1.75 11.71
CA GLN A 457 17.73 1.72 10.25
C GLN A 457 19.04 1.16 9.70
N TYR A 458 20.18 1.69 10.17
CA TYR A 458 21.48 1.17 9.78
C TYR A 458 21.78 -0.22 10.35
N THR A 459 21.23 -0.61 11.50
CA THR A 459 21.37 -1.99 12.02
C THR A 459 20.60 -2.99 11.15
N VAL A 460 19.37 -2.67 10.74
CA VAL A 460 18.58 -3.47 9.79
C VAL A 460 19.31 -3.54 8.45
N LEU A 461 19.77 -2.39 7.91
CA LEU A 461 20.51 -2.37 6.64
C LEU A 461 21.83 -3.17 6.73
N LEU A 462 22.52 -3.16 7.87
CA LEU A 462 23.72 -3.98 8.11
C LEU A 462 23.39 -5.47 8.12
N ILE A 463 22.28 -5.90 8.73
CA ILE A 463 21.85 -7.30 8.74
C ILE A 463 21.45 -7.75 7.32
N LEU A 464 20.69 -6.92 6.59
CA LEU A 464 20.26 -7.24 5.23
C LEU A 464 21.45 -7.29 4.26
N THR A 465 22.35 -6.29 4.29
CA THR A 465 23.58 -6.30 3.48
C THR A 465 24.48 -7.47 3.84
N LEU A 466 24.69 -7.79 5.12
CA LEU A 466 25.50 -8.93 5.54
C LEU A 466 24.89 -10.28 5.11
N SER A 467 23.56 -10.42 5.08
CA SER A 467 22.92 -11.64 4.57
C SER A 467 23.14 -11.83 3.06
N TYR A 468 22.95 -10.76 2.28
CA TYR A 468 23.17 -10.77 0.83
C TYR A 468 24.66 -10.92 0.50
N PHE A 469 25.55 -10.37 1.34
CA PHE A 469 26.99 -10.62 1.27
C PHE A 469 27.29 -12.11 1.42
N ILE A 470 26.73 -12.78 2.43
CA ILE A 470 26.98 -14.21 2.69
C ILE A 470 26.39 -15.10 1.59
N ASP A 471 25.22 -14.78 1.04
CA ASP A 471 24.62 -15.48 -0.11
C ASP A 471 25.48 -15.35 -1.38
N VAL A 472 25.81 -14.13 -1.81
CA VAL A 472 26.61 -13.90 -3.03
C VAL A 472 28.06 -14.40 -2.88
N LEU A 473 28.65 -14.27 -1.69
CA LEU A 473 29.96 -14.86 -1.35
C LEU A 473 29.92 -16.39 -1.43
N SER A 474 28.82 -17.01 -0.99
CA SER A 474 28.60 -18.45 -1.12
C SER A 474 28.49 -18.82 -2.60
N ALA A 475 27.64 -18.14 -3.37
CA ALA A 475 27.43 -18.41 -4.79
C ALA A 475 28.73 -18.31 -5.61
N SER A 476 29.51 -17.23 -5.44
CA SER A 476 30.74 -17.02 -6.23
C SER A 476 31.84 -18.03 -5.92
N ALA A 477 31.97 -18.45 -4.66
CA ALA A 477 32.96 -19.43 -4.22
C ALA A 477 32.90 -20.76 -4.98
N PHE A 478 31.72 -21.19 -5.44
CA PHE A 478 31.57 -22.45 -6.18
C PHE A 478 32.07 -22.39 -7.62
N THR A 479 32.33 -21.21 -8.19
CA THR A 479 33.10 -21.09 -9.44
C THR A 479 34.55 -21.54 -9.26
N VAL A 480 35.12 -21.35 -8.06
CA VAL A 480 36.47 -21.78 -7.68
C VAL A 480 36.47 -23.24 -7.20
N PHE A 481 35.45 -23.67 -6.44
CA PHE A 481 35.36 -25.05 -5.96
C PHE A 481 34.80 -26.07 -6.96
N ALA A 482 34.35 -25.65 -8.16
CA ALA A 482 33.78 -26.56 -9.16
C ALA A 482 34.67 -27.78 -9.46
N ALA A 483 35.98 -27.58 -9.68
CA ALA A 483 36.90 -28.67 -9.95
C ALA A 483 37.16 -29.58 -8.72
N PRO A 484 37.56 -29.08 -7.54
CA PRO A 484 37.69 -29.91 -6.32
C PRO A 484 36.44 -30.70 -5.92
N ILE A 485 35.24 -30.14 -6.09
CA ILE A 485 33.97 -30.83 -5.82
C ILE A 485 33.72 -31.94 -6.87
N THR A 486 34.17 -31.73 -8.12
CA THR A 486 34.05 -32.75 -9.18
C THR A 486 34.92 -33.96 -8.89
N GLU A 487 36.17 -33.73 -8.46
CA GLU A 487 37.13 -34.78 -8.12
C GLU A 487 36.74 -35.53 -6.83
N SER A 488 36.34 -34.82 -5.78
CA SER A 488 36.01 -35.42 -4.47
C SER A 488 34.66 -36.15 -4.40
N LEU A 489 33.75 -35.93 -5.36
CA LEU A 489 32.43 -36.59 -5.42
C LEU A 489 32.22 -37.49 -6.65
N ASP A 490 33.28 -37.79 -7.42
CA ASP A 490 33.20 -38.57 -8.68
C ASP A 490 32.14 -38.01 -9.64
N ILE A 491 32.13 -36.71 -9.90
CA ILE A 491 31.17 -36.08 -10.81
C ILE A 491 31.74 -36.11 -12.23
N VAL A 492 30.94 -36.52 -13.22
CA VAL A 492 31.37 -36.52 -14.63
C VAL A 492 31.45 -35.09 -15.14
N PHE A 493 32.38 -34.77 -16.05
CA PHE A 493 32.64 -33.39 -16.49
C PHE A 493 31.39 -32.68 -17.05
N GLU A 494 30.54 -33.38 -17.79
CA GLU A 494 29.28 -32.88 -18.35
C GLU A 494 28.22 -32.57 -17.27
N GLN A 495 28.43 -33.03 -16.04
CA GLN A 495 27.61 -32.74 -14.86
C GLN A 495 28.26 -31.70 -13.93
N GLN A 496 29.50 -31.25 -14.17
CA GLN A 496 30.18 -30.25 -13.33
C GLN A 496 29.40 -28.94 -13.19
N SER A 497 28.68 -28.52 -14.24
CA SER A 497 27.81 -27.34 -14.22
C SER A 497 26.69 -27.42 -13.17
N TRP A 498 26.24 -28.61 -12.77
CA TRP A 498 25.23 -28.80 -11.71
C TRP A 498 25.73 -28.36 -10.33
N ILE A 499 27.05 -28.29 -10.12
CA ILE A 499 27.65 -27.75 -8.89
C ILE A 499 27.31 -26.25 -8.72
N ILE A 500 26.95 -25.53 -9.78
CA ILE A 500 26.48 -24.14 -9.69
C ILE A 500 24.99 -24.06 -9.99
N THR A 501 24.55 -24.66 -11.09
CA THR A 501 23.19 -24.51 -11.61
C THR A 501 22.10 -25.11 -10.71
N SER A 502 22.38 -26.14 -9.88
CA SER A 502 21.35 -26.72 -9.00
C SER A 502 20.86 -25.75 -7.92
N TYR A 503 21.73 -24.84 -7.45
CA TYR A 503 21.38 -23.74 -6.55
C TYR A 503 20.57 -22.69 -7.31
N SER A 504 21.14 -22.14 -8.38
CA SER A 504 20.54 -21.02 -9.14
C SER A 504 19.20 -21.38 -9.78
N LEU A 505 18.98 -22.64 -10.16
CA LEU A 505 17.73 -23.16 -10.73
C LEU A 505 16.55 -22.98 -9.77
N THR A 506 16.68 -23.48 -8.55
CA THR A 506 15.63 -23.34 -7.53
C THR A 506 15.57 -21.92 -6.99
N PHE A 507 16.72 -21.25 -6.85
CA PHE A 507 16.78 -19.85 -6.44
C PHE A 507 15.93 -18.95 -7.34
N ALA A 508 16.11 -19.05 -8.67
CA ALA A 508 15.30 -18.33 -9.64
C ALA A 508 13.83 -18.76 -9.62
N SER A 509 13.55 -20.08 -9.61
CA SER A 509 12.18 -20.60 -9.73
C SER A 509 11.27 -20.28 -8.54
N PHE A 510 11.85 -20.12 -7.34
CA PHE A 510 11.11 -19.82 -6.11
C PHE A 510 11.10 -18.32 -5.75
N LEU A 511 11.78 -17.46 -6.52
CA LEU A 511 11.95 -16.05 -6.14
C LEU A 511 10.64 -15.25 -6.17
N LEU A 512 9.79 -15.47 -7.18
CA LEU A 512 8.43 -14.89 -7.24
C LEU A 512 7.52 -15.45 -6.14
N PHE A 513 7.60 -16.75 -5.85
CA PHE A 513 6.85 -17.37 -4.75
C PHE A 513 7.18 -16.72 -3.41
N TRP A 514 8.46 -16.58 -3.07
CA TRP A 514 8.86 -15.86 -1.86
C TRP A 514 8.60 -14.35 -1.93
N GLY A 515 8.59 -13.77 -3.15
CA GLY A 515 8.02 -12.45 -3.42
C GLY A 515 6.63 -12.32 -2.84
N ARG A 516 5.71 -13.20 -3.23
CA ARG A 516 4.31 -13.18 -2.78
C ARG A 516 4.12 -13.60 -1.32
N VAL A 517 4.88 -14.59 -0.84
CA VAL A 517 4.87 -14.98 0.58
C VAL A 517 5.33 -13.82 1.48
N SER A 518 6.23 -12.96 1.01
CA SER A 518 6.64 -11.75 1.75
C SER A 518 5.72 -10.53 1.56
N ASP A 519 4.69 -10.59 0.69
CA ASP A 519 3.51 -9.70 0.80
C ASP A 519 2.62 -10.15 1.96
N LEU A 520 2.24 -11.43 1.94
CA LEU A 520 1.16 -11.99 2.78
C LEU A 520 1.62 -12.26 4.22
N TYR A 521 2.90 -12.55 4.43
CA TYR A 521 3.50 -12.81 5.73
C TYR A 521 4.60 -11.78 6.02
N SER A 522 4.82 -11.49 7.31
CA SER A 522 5.78 -10.45 7.72
C SER A 522 7.17 -10.74 7.15
N ALA A 523 7.68 -9.81 6.33
CA ALA A 523 8.94 -10.00 5.59
C ALA A 523 10.14 -10.31 6.50
N SER A 524 10.15 -9.83 7.75
CA SER A 524 11.18 -10.17 8.73
C SER A 524 11.17 -11.66 9.08
N VAL A 525 9.99 -12.27 9.23
CA VAL A 525 9.81 -13.70 9.53
C VAL A 525 10.24 -14.57 8.34
N VAL A 526 9.85 -14.18 7.11
CA VAL A 526 10.24 -14.88 5.87
C VAL A 526 11.76 -14.86 5.67
N PHE A 527 12.39 -13.72 5.93
CA PHE A 527 13.84 -13.54 5.92
C PHE A 527 14.54 -14.39 7.00
N GLN A 528 14.06 -14.35 8.25
CA GLN A 528 14.64 -15.06 9.39
C GLN A 528 14.68 -16.58 9.15
N TYR A 529 13.54 -17.20 8.79
CA TYR A 529 13.48 -18.64 8.53
C TYR A 529 14.30 -19.04 7.30
N GLY A 530 14.26 -18.25 6.23
CA GLY A 530 15.08 -18.48 5.04
C GLY A 530 16.57 -18.52 5.34
N PHE A 531 17.08 -17.53 6.08
CA PHE A 531 18.51 -17.42 6.31
C PHE A 531 19.05 -18.46 7.29
N VAL A 532 18.28 -18.80 8.33
CA VAL A 532 18.60 -19.93 9.21
C VAL A 532 18.58 -21.25 8.42
N ALA A 533 17.57 -21.48 7.57
CA ALA A 533 17.51 -22.68 6.72
C ALA A 533 18.69 -22.76 5.74
N PHE A 534 19.07 -21.66 5.08
CA PHE A 534 20.24 -21.57 4.21
C PHE A 534 21.54 -21.91 4.96
N GLY A 535 21.71 -21.40 6.19
CA GLY A 535 22.84 -21.73 7.06
C GLY A 535 22.86 -23.20 7.48
N THR A 536 21.72 -23.77 7.87
CA THR A 536 21.59 -25.19 8.23
C THR A 536 21.85 -26.11 7.03
N LEU A 537 21.32 -25.80 5.85
CA LEU A 537 21.54 -26.56 4.62
C LEU A 537 22.99 -26.46 4.14
N SER A 538 23.65 -25.31 4.32
CA SER A 538 25.09 -25.16 4.13
C SER A 538 25.88 -26.09 5.06
N LEU A 539 25.51 -26.16 6.36
CA LEU A 539 26.17 -27.07 7.30
C LEU A 539 26.01 -28.54 6.88
N ILE A 540 24.80 -28.95 6.48
CA ILE A 540 24.51 -30.30 5.98
C ILE A 540 25.38 -30.62 4.74
N LEU A 541 25.42 -29.71 3.76
CA LEU A 541 26.22 -29.86 2.55
C LEU A 541 27.72 -30.09 2.82
N SER A 542 28.27 -29.53 3.92
CA SER A 542 29.66 -29.80 4.30
C SER A 542 29.95 -31.28 4.59
N PHE A 543 28.94 -32.06 4.98
CA PHE A 543 29.07 -33.48 5.33
C PHE A 543 28.68 -34.44 4.20
N VAL A 544 27.93 -33.99 3.20
CA VAL A 544 27.41 -34.86 2.12
C VAL A 544 28.54 -35.48 1.29
N THR A 545 28.46 -36.80 1.05
CA THR A 545 29.45 -37.59 0.29
C THR A 545 28.91 -38.21 -1.00
N ASP A 546 27.61 -38.09 -1.28
CA ASP A 546 27.00 -38.56 -2.54
C ASP A 546 26.68 -37.38 -3.46
N ARG A 547 26.96 -37.55 -4.77
CA ARG A 547 26.79 -36.51 -5.79
C ARG A 547 25.32 -36.10 -6.01
N TYR A 548 24.37 -37.04 -5.95
CA TYR A 548 22.95 -36.71 -6.14
C TYR A 548 22.36 -36.05 -4.90
N ALA A 549 22.68 -36.55 -3.71
CA ALA A 549 22.35 -35.90 -2.45
C ALA A 549 22.93 -34.47 -2.38
N PHE A 550 24.15 -34.26 -2.90
CA PHE A 550 24.76 -32.93 -2.98
C PHE A 550 23.92 -31.99 -3.84
N PHE A 551 23.54 -32.40 -5.06
CA PHE A 551 22.67 -31.58 -5.92
C PHE A 551 21.29 -31.31 -5.27
N VAL A 552 20.69 -32.29 -4.58
CA VAL A 552 19.39 -32.14 -3.89
C VAL A 552 19.46 -31.18 -2.71
N PHE A 553 20.39 -31.36 -1.76
CA PHE A 553 20.53 -30.43 -0.62
C PHE A 553 20.90 -29.01 -1.08
N ARG A 554 21.57 -28.89 -2.22
CA ARG A 554 21.95 -27.62 -2.83
C ARG A 554 20.80 -26.94 -3.58
N ALA A 555 19.89 -27.72 -4.17
CA ALA A 555 18.60 -27.23 -4.64
C ALA A 555 17.71 -26.78 -3.47
N LEU A 556 17.67 -27.53 -2.36
CA LEU A 556 17.00 -27.07 -1.13
C LEU A 556 17.61 -25.76 -0.60
N ALA A 557 18.93 -25.60 -0.64
CA ALA A 557 19.60 -24.36 -0.25
C ALA A 557 19.19 -23.18 -1.15
N GLY A 558 18.97 -23.40 -2.45
CA GLY A 558 18.47 -22.40 -3.38
C GLY A 558 17.03 -21.95 -3.06
N ILE A 559 16.16 -22.89 -2.66
CA ILE A 559 14.81 -22.56 -2.16
C ILE A 559 14.89 -21.68 -0.90
N ALA A 560 15.83 -21.94 0.01
CA ALA A 560 16.01 -21.14 1.22
C ALA A 560 16.60 -19.74 0.92
N GLY A 561 17.64 -19.66 0.07
CA GLY A 561 18.25 -18.40 -0.35
C GLY A 561 17.30 -17.48 -1.11
N ALA A 562 16.39 -18.05 -1.91
CA ALA A 562 15.39 -17.31 -2.68
C ALA A 562 14.48 -16.40 -1.82
N SER A 563 14.29 -16.70 -0.52
CA SER A 563 13.45 -15.88 0.34
C SER A 563 14.13 -14.59 0.83
N LEU A 564 15.46 -14.54 0.79
CA LEU A 564 16.26 -13.43 1.32
C LEU A 564 16.05 -12.15 0.52
N VAL A 565 16.11 -12.26 -0.81
CA VAL A 565 16.10 -11.14 -1.75
C VAL A 565 14.78 -10.33 -1.69
N PRO A 566 13.59 -10.91 -1.96
CA PRO A 566 12.33 -10.14 -1.92
C PRO A 566 12.04 -9.57 -0.53
N SER A 567 12.31 -10.35 0.52
CA SER A 567 12.14 -9.91 1.91
C SER A 567 13.06 -8.72 2.24
N SER A 568 14.30 -8.72 1.74
CA SER A 568 15.23 -7.60 1.92
C SER A 568 14.74 -6.32 1.23
N TYR A 569 14.24 -6.41 -0.01
CA TYR A 569 13.70 -5.23 -0.71
C TYR A 569 12.53 -4.59 0.04
N ARG A 570 11.63 -5.41 0.61
CA ARG A 570 10.51 -4.97 1.46
C ARG A 570 10.96 -4.36 2.77
N LEU A 571 11.92 -5.01 3.45
CA LEU A 571 12.45 -4.50 4.72
C LEU A 571 13.21 -3.19 4.53
N ILE A 572 13.92 -2.99 3.42
CA ILE A 572 14.49 -1.68 3.06
C ILE A 572 13.37 -0.66 2.80
N ALA A 573 12.34 -1.02 2.03
CA ALA A 573 11.22 -0.11 1.75
C ALA A 573 10.52 0.37 3.05
N ALA A 574 10.20 -0.56 3.96
CA ALA A 574 9.53 -0.28 5.22
C ALA A 574 10.44 0.29 6.33
N THR A 575 11.75 0.45 6.07
CA THR A 575 12.72 1.02 7.02
C THR A 575 13.18 2.42 6.62
N PHE A 576 13.21 2.73 5.32
CA PHE A 576 13.78 3.99 4.80
C PHE A 576 12.73 4.85 4.07
N PRO A 577 12.73 6.19 4.30
CA PRO A 577 11.82 7.12 3.64
C PRO A 577 12.04 7.21 2.13
N GLU A 578 11.01 7.66 1.43
CA GLU A 578 10.98 7.70 -0.04
C GLU A 578 12.00 8.70 -0.64
N GLY A 579 12.28 8.54 -1.92
CA GLY A 579 13.30 9.32 -2.61
C GLY A 579 14.73 8.89 -2.24
N ARG A 580 15.56 9.84 -1.80
CA ARG A 580 17.03 9.71 -1.84
C ARG A 580 17.59 8.66 -0.87
N GLU A 581 16.92 8.40 0.25
CA GLU A 581 17.46 7.51 1.31
C GLU A 581 17.18 6.04 1.02
N ARG A 582 15.93 5.68 0.69
CA ARG A 582 15.61 4.34 0.17
C ARG A 582 16.42 4.01 -1.09
N ALA A 583 16.66 4.99 -1.99
CA ALA A 583 17.54 4.81 -3.15
C ALA A 583 19.03 4.55 -2.76
N ARG A 584 19.57 5.26 -1.76
CA ARG A 584 20.91 4.99 -1.19
C ARG A 584 20.97 3.58 -0.58
N ALA A 585 19.94 3.18 0.18
CA ALA A 585 19.88 1.87 0.83
C ALA A 585 19.86 0.71 -0.19
N TYR A 586 19.04 0.81 -1.25
CA TYR A 586 19.08 -0.13 -2.38
C TYR A 586 20.44 -0.13 -3.10
N THR A 587 21.07 1.03 -3.26
CA THR A 587 22.40 1.11 -3.90
C THR A 587 23.47 0.42 -3.05
N LEU A 588 23.47 0.62 -1.73
CA LEU A 588 24.40 -0.06 -0.81
C LEU A 588 24.16 -1.58 -0.77
N TYR A 589 22.90 -2.01 -0.79
CA TYR A 589 22.52 -3.41 -0.91
C TYR A 589 23.06 -4.02 -2.22
N GLY A 590 22.83 -3.38 -3.37
CA GLY A 590 23.38 -3.81 -4.67
C GLY A 590 24.90 -3.85 -4.70
N MET A 591 25.58 -2.80 -4.22
CA MET A 591 27.05 -2.73 -4.12
C MET A 591 27.65 -3.87 -3.31
N THR A 592 26.94 -4.32 -2.27
CA THR A 592 27.41 -5.40 -1.39
C THR A 592 27.60 -6.70 -2.18
N GLY A 593 26.78 -6.97 -3.21
CA GLY A 593 26.93 -8.12 -4.09
C GLY A 593 28.25 -8.09 -4.89
N SER A 594 28.66 -6.92 -5.40
CA SER A 594 29.93 -6.78 -6.14
C SER A 594 31.15 -7.04 -5.25
N ILE A 595 31.12 -6.60 -3.99
CA ILE A 595 32.17 -6.87 -3.00
C ILE A 595 32.16 -8.36 -2.62
N ALA A 596 31.00 -8.91 -2.32
CA ALA A 596 30.80 -10.31 -1.96
C ALA A 596 31.31 -11.28 -3.03
N ASN A 597 31.04 -10.98 -4.31
CA ASN A 597 31.48 -11.80 -5.44
C ASN A 597 33.01 -11.97 -5.44
N SER A 598 33.76 -10.85 -5.39
CA SER A 598 35.23 -10.85 -5.30
C SER A 598 35.76 -11.44 -4.00
N SER A 599 35.14 -11.15 -2.86
CA SER A 599 35.55 -11.71 -1.57
C SER A 599 35.35 -13.22 -1.52
N GLY A 600 34.27 -13.74 -2.13
CA GLY A 600 33.96 -15.17 -2.17
C GLY A 600 34.92 -15.98 -3.03
N THR A 601 35.33 -15.49 -4.21
CA THR A 601 36.34 -16.22 -5.02
C THR A 601 37.71 -16.23 -4.34
N VAL A 602 38.14 -15.13 -3.72
CA VAL A 602 39.40 -15.08 -2.96
C VAL A 602 39.34 -15.96 -1.72
N LEU A 603 38.25 -15.91 -0.94
CA LEU A 603 38.08 -16.74 0.24
C LEU A 603 38.01 -18.24 -0.13
N ALA A 604 37.34 -18.58 -1.22
CA ALA A 604 37.33 -19.94 -1.77
C ALA A 604 38.73 -20.39 -2.19
N GLY A 605 39.52 -19.52 -2.82
CA GLY A 605 40.91 -19.79 -3.15
C GLY A 605 41.78 -20.06 -1.90
N VAL A 606 41.62 -19.24 -0.85
CA VAL A 606 42.39 -19.35 0.40
C VAL A 606 41.98 -20.58 1.21
N VAL A 607 40.68 -20.84 1.38
CA VAL A 607 40.18 -22.05 2.06
C VAL A 607 40.46 -23.30 1.20
N GLY A 608 40.54 -23.17 -0.12
CA GLY A 608 41.01 -24.19 -1.06
C GLY A 608 42.49 -24.58 -0.89
N LEU A 609 43.29 -23.84 -0.12
CA LEU A 609 44.64 -24.27 0.29
C LEU A 609 44.59 -25.40 1.35
N ILE A 610 43.42 -25.74 1.90
CA ILE A 610 43.25 -26.87 2.81
C ILE A 610 43.17 -28.17 1.97
N ASP A 611 44.33 -28.58 1.47
CA ASP A 611 44.57 -29.85 0.79
C ASP A 611 44.65 -30.99 1.81
N LYS A 612 43.47 -31.49 2.21
CA LYS A 612 43.29 -32.67 3.07
C LYS A 612 42.05 -33.44 2.64
N PRO A 613 42.11 -34.76 2.43
CA PRO A 613 41.00 -35.52 1.86
C PRO A 613 39.80 -35.70 2.81
N GLY A 614 38.63 -35.96 2.23
CA GLY A 614 37.40 -36.27 2.94
C GLY A 614 36.86 -35.08 3.72
N GLN A 615 36.43 -35.31 4.96
CA GLN A 615 35.77 -34.28 5.79
C GLN A 615 36.66 -33.08 6.18
N MET A 616 37.92 -33.04 5.74
CA MET A 616 38.84 -31.92 5.91
C MET A 616 39.06 -31.07 4.65
N GLU A 617 38.42 -31.40 3.52
CA GLU A 617 38.55 -30.66 2.25
C GLU A 617 38.14 -29.19 2.37
N GLY A 618 38.87 -28.29 1.69
CA GLY A 618 38.62 -26.85 1.73
C GLY A 618 37.16 -26.45 1.42
N TRP A 619 36.55 -27.02 0.39
CA TRP A 619 35.16 -26.70 0.02
C TRP A 619 34.15 -27.07 1.13
N ARG A 620 34.42 -28.11 1.92
CA ARG A 620 33.60 -28.49 3.09
C ARG A 620 33.79 -27.53 4.25
N TRP A 621 35.02 -27.08 4.49
CA TRP A 621 35.30 -26.03 5.47
C TRP A 621 34.65 -24.70 5.08
N PHE A 622 34.59 -24.38 3.79
CA PHE A 622 33.88 -23.21 3.30
C PHE A 622 32.38 -23.27 3.66
N PHE A 623 31.70 -24.39 3.38
CA PHE A 623 30.29 -24.57 3.80
C PHE A 623 30.08 -24.42 5.32
N ARG A 624 31.01 -24.91 6.15
CA ARG A 624 30.95 -24.73 7.62
C ARG A 624 31.13 -23.27 8.02
N LEU A 625 31.98 -22.52 7.31
CA LEU A 625 32.14 -21.08 7.50
C LEU A 625 30.89 -20.31 7.05
N THR A 626 30.29 -20.66 5.90
CA THR A 626 28.99 -20.11 5.46
C THR A 626 27.90 -20.32 6.51
N ALA A 627 27.80 -21.53 7.08
CA ALA A 627 26.86 -21.82 8.16
C ALA A 627 27.14 -21.03 9.45
N PHE A 628 28.42 -20.94 9.84
CA PHE A 628 28.86 -20.18 11.01
C PHE A 628 28.61 -18.67 10.89
N LEU A 629 28.57 -18.13 9.67
CA LEU A 629 28.21 -16.73 9.42
C LEU A 629 26.69 -16.54 9.28
N ALA A 630 26.01 -17.40 8.52
CA ALA A 630 24.59 -17.26 8.22
C ALA A 630 23.69 -17.47 9.45
N VAL A 631 23.94 -18.51 10.27
CA VAL A 631 23.05 -18.83 11.39
C VAL A 631 23.04 -17.72 12.45
N PRO A 632 24.18 -17.19 12.95
CA PRO A 632 24.16 -16.10 13.93
C PRO A 632 23.48 -14.83 13.39
N VAL A 633 23.71 -14.46 12.13
CA VAL A 633 23.10 -13.26 11.52
C VAL A 633 21.59 -13.46 11.29
N GLY A 634 21.17 -14.66 10.87
CA GLY A 634 19.75 -15.05 10.81
C GLY A 634 19.06 -15.04 12.18
N THR A 635 19.77 -15.42 13.25
CA THR A 635 19.24 -15.29 14.62
C THR A 635 19.28 -13.85 15.15
N ALA A 636 20.25 -13.03 14.79
CA ALA A 636 20.28 -11.60 15.14
C ALA A 636 19.11 -10.86 14.49
N ALA A 637 18.71 -11.27 13.28
CA ALA A 637 17.52 -10.76 12.59
C ALA A 637 16.22 -11.00 13.37
N LEU A 638 16.14 -12.02 14.26
CA LEU A 638 14.99 -12.25 15.15
C LEU A 638 14.83 -11.16 16.22
N VAL A 639 15.94 -10.50 16.59
CA VAL A 639 16.02 -9.54 17.71
C VAL A 639 15.96 -8.09 17.21
N PHE A 640 16.69 -7.77 16.14
CA PHE A 640 16.89 -6.39 15.69
C PHE A 640 15.95 -5.92 14.57
N ILE A 641 15.27 -6.83 13.86
CA ILE A 641 14.29 -6.44 12.83
C ILE A 641 12.89 -6.43 13.47
N PRO A 642 12.23 -5.26 13.61
CA PRO A 642 10.95 -5.17 14.30
C PRO A 642 9.87 -5.97 13.57
N ARG A 643 9.09 -6.74 14.35
CA ARG A 643 8.00 -7.58 13.83
C ARG A 643 6.73 -6.75 13.60
N ARG A 644 6.70 -5.97 12.51
CA ARG A 644 5.42 -5.47 11.97
C ARG A 644 4.62 -6.67 11.44
N MET A 645 3.64 -7.13 12.22
CA MET A 645 2.61 -8.07 11.77
C MET A 645 1.54 -7.29 11.01
N ALA A 646 1.13 -7.77 9.83
CA ALA A 646 -0.16 -7.38 9.27
C ALA A 646 -1.28 -7.80 10.24
N ARG A 647 -2.37 -7.01 10.35
CA ARG A 647 -3.48 -7.25 11.29
C ARG A 647 -4.38 -8.43 10.88
N GLU A 648 -4.41 -8.82 9.60
CA GLU A 648 -5.30 -9.87 9.07
C GLU A 648 -5.12 -11.26 9.69
N THR A 649 -6.19 -12.04 9.81
CA THR A 649 -6.14 -13.44 10.26
C THR A 649 -5.47 -14.35 9.23
N GLU A 650 -4.67 -15.34 9.66
CA GLU A 650 -3.90 -16.22 8.76
C GLU A 650 -4.74 -16.93 7.67
N ARG A 651 -6.00 -17.24 7.98
CA ARG A 651 -6.94 -17.90 7.06
C ARG A 651 -7.33 -17.04 5.86
N HIS A 652 -7.29 -15.71 6.00
CA HIS A 652 -7.57 -14.76 4.91
C HIS A 652 -6.32 -14.56 4.04
N ARG A 653 -5.14 -14.43 4.67
CA ARG A 653 -3.84 -14.38 3.98
C ARG A 653 -3.62 -15.59 3.06
N ALA A 654 -3.90 -16.79 3.56
CA ALA A 654 -3.77 -18.03 2.79
C ALA A 654 -4.72 -18.11 1.57
N ARG A 655 -5.87 -17.40 1.60
CA ARG A 655 -6.81 -17.28 0.47
C ARG A 655 -6.36 -16.25 -0.58
N ARG A 656 -5.49 -15.29 -0.22
CA ARG A 656 -4.95 -14.27 -1.14
C ARG A 656 -3.69 -14.74 -1.89
N LEU A 657 -3.19 -15.96 -1.65
CA LEU A 657 -2.10 -16.56 -2.42
C LEU A 657 -2.65 -17.26 -3.67
N ASP A 658 -2.32 -16.75 -4.87
CA ASP A 658 -2.59 -17.46 -6.12
C ASP A 658 -1.69 -18.70 -6.28
N LEU A 659 -2.11 -19.80 -5.66
CA LEU A 659 -1.39 -21.06 -5.70
C LEU A 659 -1.34 -21.66 -7.14
N PRO A 660 -2.39 -21.60 -7.97
CA PRO A 660 -2.30 -21.96 -9.39
C PRO A 660 -1.27 -21.16 -10.19
N GLY A 661 -1.26 -19.82 -10.09
CA GLY A 661 -0.28 -18.98 -10.80
C GLY A 661 1.15 -19.23 -10.32
N VAL A 662 1.36 -19.35 -9.01
CA VAL A 662 2.62 -19.81 -8.41
C VAL A 662 3.08 -21.14 -8.99
N LEU A 663 2.21 -22.15 -9.05
CA LEU A 663 2.58 -23.47 -9.57
C LEU A 663 2.86 -23.44 -11.09
N LEU A 664 2.12 -22.65 -11.85
CA LEU A 664 2.35 -22.47 -13.30
C LEU A 664 3.68 -21.77 -13.57
N MET A 665 3.98 -20.64 -12.90
CA MET A 665 5.25 -19.93 -13.05
C MET A 665 6.44 -20.78 -12.58
N LEU A 666 6.33 -21.41 -11.41
CA LEU A 666 7.37 -22.29 -10.87
C LEU A 666 7.66 -23.43 -11.86
N THR A 667 6.62 -24.08 -12.39
CA THR A 667 6.78 -25.12 -13.42
C THR A 667 7.41 -24.56 -14.69
N ALA A 668 6.99 -23.38 -15.16
CA ALA A 668 7.50 -22.76 -16.38
C ALA A 668 9.00 -22.46 -16.31
N VAL A 669 9.46 -21.84 -15.21
CA VAL A 669 10.88 -21.48 -14.99
C VAL A 669 11.72 -22.73 -14.67
N LEU A 670 11.24 -23.60 -13.76
CA LEU A 670 11.92 -24.84 -13.39
C LEU A 670 12.14 -25.74 -14.60
N CYS A 671 11.10 -25.96 -15.42
CA CYS A 671 11.21 -26.80 -16.59
C CYS A 671 12.01 -26.15 -17.74
N LEU A 672 12.00 -24.81 -17.89
CA LEU A 672 12.86 -24.12 -18.87
C LEU A 672 14.34 -24.36 -18.55
N ILE A 673 14.73 -24.07 -17.31
CA ILE A 673 16.11 -24.16 -16.87
C ILE A 673 16.55 -25.64 -16.86
N LEU A 674 15.71 -26.54 -16.33
CA LEU A 674 15.97 -27.98 -16.34
C LEU A 674 16.16 -28.52 -17.76
N ALA A 675 15.37 -28.06 -18.74
CA ALA A 675 15.56 -28.41 -20.14
C ALA A 675 16.96 -28.01 -20.61
N LEU A 676 17.33 -26.74 -20.47
CA LEU A 676 18.60 -26.21 -20.96
C LEU A 676 19.81 -26.90 -20.30
N THR A 677 19.76 -27.12 -18.98
CA THR A 677 20.85 -27.80 -18.26
C THR A 677 20.94 -29.29 -18.62
N LEU A 678 19.81 -30.01 -18.76
CA LEU A 678 19.84 -31.40 -19.25
C LEU A 678 20.22 -31.50 -20.74
N GLY A 679 19.89 -30.50 -21.55
CA GLY A 679 20.26 -30.41 -22.96
C GLY A 679 21.76 -30.24 -23.17
N ALA A 680 22.44 -29.54 -22.25
CA ALA A 680 23.90 -29.44 -22.23
C ALA A 680 24.56 -30.77 -21.81
N THR A 681 24.08 -31.42 -20.74
CA THR A 681 24.67 -32.69 -20.22
C THR A 681 24.38 -33.91 -21.11
N TYR A 682 23.13 -34.08 -21.56
CA TYR A 682 22.65 -35.30 -22.25
C TYR A 682 22.32 -35.07 -23.74
N GLY A 683 22.55 -33.86 -24.24
CA GLY A 683 22.33 -33.48 -25.63
C GLY A 683 20.89 -33.05 -25.96
N TRP A 684 20.78 -32.07 -26.86
CA TRP A 684 19.57 -31.41 -27.35
C TRP A 684 18.54 -32.31 -28.08
N LYS A 685 18.80 -33.62 -28.21
CA LYS A 685 17.86 -34.62 -28.76
C LYS A 685 17.36 -35.61 -27.71
N SER A 686 17.80 -35.49 -26.45
CA SER A 686 17.38 -36.36 -25.37
C SER A 686 15.94 -36.05 -24.93
N PRO A 687 15.17 -37.05 -24.44
CA PRO A 687 13.88 -36.79 -23.78
C PRO A 687 13.99 -35.84 -22.59
N GLY A 688 15.14 -35.82 -21.90
CA GLY A 688 15.43 -34.92 -20.78
C GLY A 688 15.52 -33.43 -21.18
N PHE A 689 15.88 -33.12 -22.42
CA PHE A 689 15.73 -31.76 -22.97
C PHE A 689 14.29 -31.49 -23.42
N ILE A 690 13.73 -32.39 -24.23
CA ILE A 690 12.48 -32.14 -24.96
C ILE A 690 11.28 -32.05 -24.02
N VAL A 691 11.14 -32.94 -23.04
CA VAL A 691 9.95 -33.00 -22.17
C VAL A 691 9.84 -31.75 -21.28
N PRO A 692 10.88 -31.31 -20.55
CA PRO A 692 10.79 -30.08 -19.76
C PRO A 692 10.65 -28.82 -20.65
N LEU A 693 11.24 -28.80 -21.85
CA LEU A 693 11.06 -27.66 -22.77
C LEU A 693 9.60 -27.53 -23.21
N VAL A 694 8.93 -28.63 -23.58
CA VAL A 694 7.51 -28.62 -23.96
C VAL A 694 6.63 -28.26 -22.76
N MET A 695 6.91 -28.79 -21.57
CA MET A 695 6.20 -28.40 -20.34
C MET A 695 6.31 -26.89 -20.08
N SER A 696 7.50 -26.32 -20.22
CA SER A 696 7.72 -24.87 -20.05
C SER A 696 7.01 -24.05 -21.13
N ALA A 697 7.08 -24.46 -22.39
CA ALA A 697 6.44 -23.80 -23.53
C ALA A 697 4.90 -23.80 -23.44
N VAL A 698 4.30 -24.71 -22.68
CA VAL A 698 2.86 -24.71 -22.35
C VAL A 698 2.59 -23.92 -21.07
N ALA A 699 3.44 -24.06 -20.04
CA ALA A 699 3.24 -23.43 -18.74
C ALA A 699 3.37 -21.89 -18.77
N PHE A 700 4.28 -21.32 -19.57
CA PHE A 700 4.39 -19.86 -19.71
C PHE A 700 3.10 -19.21 -20.28
N PRO A 701 2.57 -19.64 -21.44
CA PRO A 701 1.27 -19.15 -21.92
C PRO A 701 0.12 -19.39 -20.94
N ALA A 702 0.09 -20.56 -20.29
CA ALA A 702 -0.95 -20.88 -19.29
C ALA A 702 -0.89 -19.95 -18.07
N PHE A 703 0.31 -19.60 -17.59
CA PHE A 703 0.52 -18.63 -16.52
C PHE A 703 -0.04 -17.26 -16.90
N PHE A 704 0.39 -16.66 -18.01
CA PHE A 704 -0.09 -15.33 -18.41
C PHE A 704 -1.59 -15.30 -18.70
N TRP A 705 -2.15 -16.39 -19.24
CA TRP A 705 -3.59 -16.57 -19.47
C TRP A 705 -4.39 -16.72 -18.17
N TRP A 706 -3.79 -17.30 -17.12
CA TRP A 706 -4.37 -17.39 -15.78
C TRP A 706 -4.36 -16.03 -15.08
N GLU A 707 -3.18 -15.41 -14.93
CA GLU A 707 -2.99 -14.09 -14.32
C GLU A 707 -3.87 -13.02 -14.97
N SER A 708 -4.06 -13.06 -16.29
CA SER A 708 -4.91 -12.10 -17.03
C SER A 708 -6.40 -12.10 -16.65
N ARG A 709 -6.83 -13.00 -15.76
CA ARG A 709 -8.19 -13.05 -15.18
C ARG A 709 -8.26 -12.76 -13.68
N LEU A 710 -7.13 -12.57 -13.02
CA LEU A 710 -7.09 -12.26 -11.59
C LEU A 710 -7.00 -10.75 -11.37
N ASP A 711 -7.63 -10.28 -10.30
CA ASP A 711 -7.45 -8.92 -9.82
C ASP A 711 -6.03 -8.71 -9.27
N ASP A 712 -5.52 -7.48 -9.38
CA ASP A 712 -4.18 -7.09 -8.97
C ASP A 712 -3.85 -7.47 -7.49
N THR A 713 -4.87 -7.59 -6.64
CA THR A 713 -4.75 -7.98 -5.22
C THR A 713 -4.38 -9.45 -5.00
N TYR A 714 -4.66 -10.34 -5.97
CA TYR A 714 -4.46 -11.79 -5.86
C TYR A 714 -3.30 -12.32 -6.72
N ALA A 715 -3.15 -11.74 -7.92
CA ALA A 715 -2.17 -12.10 -8.94
C ALA A 715 -0.72 -12.20 -8.44
N LEU A 716 0.10 -13.08 -9.03
CA LEU A 716 1.54 -13.15 -8.76
C LEU A 716 2.31 -12.03 -9.47
N LEU A 717 1.82 -11.60 -10.64
CA LEU A 717 2.34 -10.48 -11.43
C LEU A 717 1.16 -9.60 -11.90
N PRO A 718 0.67 -8.68 -11.03
CA PRO A 718 -0.52 -7.87 -11.25
C PRO A 718 -0.68 -7.35 -12.70
N PRO A 719 -1.82 -7.65 -13.37
CA PRO A 719 -2.09 -7.19 -14.74
C PRO A 719 -1.85 -5.71 -15.02
N SER A 720 -1.99 -4.82 -14.02
CA SER A 720 -1.63 -3.41 -14.16
C SER A 720 -0.13 -3.12 -14.38
N LEU A 721 0.79 -3.96 -13.90
CA LEU A 721 2.23 -3.77 -14.13
C LEU A 721 2.60 -3.79 -15.62
N TRP A 722 1.87 -4.54 -16.44
CA TRP A 722 2.07 -4.57 -17.90
C TRP A 722 1.63 -3.28 -18.61
N ARG A 723 0.91 -2.40 -17.91
CA ARG A 723 0.57 -1.04 -18.37
C ARG A 723 1.63 0.00 -17.97
N VAL A 724 2.52 -0.31 -17.03
CA VAL A 724 3.59 0.59 -16.57
C VAL A 724 4.63 0.81 -17.68
N PRO A 725 4.97 2.06 -18.04
CA PRO A 725 5.96 2.35 -19.07
C PRO A 725 7.30 1.66 -18.83
N ASN A 726 7.81 0.98 -19.87
CA ASN A 726 9.07 0.23 -19.87
C ASN A 726 9.19 -0.95 -18.87
N PHE A 727 8.18 -1.27 -18.04
CA PHE A 727 8.27 -2.40 -17.10
C PHE A 727 8.65 -3.72 -17.79
N ALA A 728 7.92 -4.10 -18.83
CA ALA A 728 8.21 -5.30 -19.63
C ALA A 728 9.58 -5.24 -20.35
N VAL A 729 10.07 -4.04 -20.67
CA VAL A 729 11.39 -3.83 -21.29
C VAL A 729 12.50 -4.10 -20.29
N PHE A 730 12.41 -3.53 -19.08
CA PHE A 730 13.38 -3.79 -18.00
C PHE A 730 13.33 -5.24 -17.51
N LEU A 731 12.14 -5.83 -17.39
CA LEU A 731 11.96 -7.24 -17.00
C LEU A 731 12.61 -8.18 -18.02
N ALA A 732 12.35 -7.99 -19.31
CA ALA A 732 13.02 -8.76 -20.36
C ALA A 732 14.54 -8.50 -20.36
N PHE A 733 14.96 -7.26 -20.13
CA PHE A 733 16.38 -6.91 -20.04
C PHE A 733 17.12 -7.53 -18.85
N GLY A 734 16.40 -7.93 -17.79
CA GLY A 734 16.95 -8.79 -16.73
C GLY A 734 17.57 -10.09 -17.28
N LEU A 735 17.06 -10.63 -18.39
CA LEU A 735 17.47 -11.91 -19.00
C LEU A 735 18.88 -11.91 -19.64
N VAL A 736 19.67 -10.84 -19.51
CA VAL A 736 21.10 -10.82 -19.90
C VAL A 736 22.07 -10.50 -18.76
N ILE A 737 21.63 -9.85 -17.68
CA ILE A 737 22.54 -9.11 -16.80
C ILE A 737 23.48 -10.00 -15.97
N LEU A 738 22.94 -10.91 -15.15
CA LEU A 738 23.78 -11.82 -14.35
C LEU A 738 24.30 -13.01 -15.18
N GLY A 739 23.70 -13.25 -16.35
CA GLY A 739 24.15 -14.21 -17.35
C GLY A 739 25.57 -13.93 -17.80
N TRP A 740 25.89 -12.68 -18.12
CA TRP A 740 27.22 -12.28 -18.61
C TRP A 740 28.35 -12.53 -17.60
N TRP A 741 28.17 -12.21 -16.31
CA TRP A 741 29.19 -12.57 -15.31
C TRP A 741 29.27 -14.08 -15.10
N ALA A 742 28.13 -14.76 -15.02
CA ALA A 742 28.08 -16.20 -14.76
C ALA A 742 28.78 -17.02 -15.85
N SER A 743 28.58 -16.66 -17.12
CA SER A 743 29.25 -17.28 -18.25
C SER A 743 30.76 -17.01 -18.26
N ASN A 744 31.23 -15.83 -17.84
CA ASN A 744 32.67 -15.52 -17.90
C ASN A 744 33.47 -16.03 -16.69
N PHE A 745 32.92 -15.97 -15.47
CA PHE A 745 33.65 -16.34 -14.25
C PHE A 745 34.17 -17.78 -14.25
N LEU A 746 33.30 -18.77 -14.56
CA LEU A 746 33.66 -20.18 -14.47
C LEU A 746 34.75 -20.59 -15.48
N PRO A 747 34.63 -20.32 -16.80
CA PRO A 747 35.67 -20.65 -17.78
C PRO A 747 37.01 -19.96 -17.51
N PHE A 748 37.05 -18.68 -17.11
CA PHE A 748 38.32 -18.02 -16.81
C PHE A 748 39.02 -18.63 -15.60
N ILE A 749 38.30 -18.93 -14.52
CA ILE A 749 38.87 -19.60 -13.35
C ILE A 749 39.41 -20.98 -13.71
N GLN A 750 38.67 -21.75 -14.50
CA GLN A 750 39.12 -23.06 -14.99
C GLN A 750 40.34 -22.95 -15.91
N MET A 751 40.39 -21.99 -16.83
CA MET A 751 41.54 -21.75 -17.70
C MET A 751 42.79 -21.30 -16.93
N PHE A 752 42.67 -20.52 -15.86
CA PHE A 752 43.82 -20.20 -15.00
C PHE A 752 44.35 -21.45 -14.28
N ILE A 753 43.46 -22.28 -13.72
CA ILE A 753 43.85 -23.52 -13.02
C ILE A 753 44.51 -24.51 -13.99
N LEU A 754 43.93 -24.74 -15.17
CA LEU A 754 44.53 -25.54 -16.25
C LEU A 754 45.87 -24.94 -16.72
N GLY A 755 46.00 -23.61 -16.71
CA GLY A 755 47.25 -22.89 -16.95
C GLY A 755 48.31 -22.97 -15.84
N GLY A 756 48.09 -23.79 -14.80
CA GLY A 756 49.06 -24.00 -13.71
C GLY A 756 48.99 -22.97 -12.58
N ASP A 757 47.90 -22.20 -12.48
CA ASP A 757 47.63 -21.38 -11.29
C ASP A 757 47.02 -22.19 -10.15
N SER A 758 47.43 -21.87 -8.92
CA SER A 758 46.73 -22.32 -7.72
C SER A 758 45.40 -21.56 -7.57
N MET A 759 44.42 -22.12 -6.87
CA MET A 759 43.07 -21.52 -6.73
C MET A 759 43.10 -20.05 -6.26
N VAL A 760 44.00 -19.69 -5.34
CA VAL A 760 44.25 -18.30 -4.92
C VAL A 760 44.71 -17.42 -6.10
N ARG A 761 45.63 -17.90 -6.95
CA ARG A 761 46.16 -17.16 -8.10
C ARG A 761 45.15 -17.05 -9.25
N ALA A 762 44.26 -18.03 -9.40
CA ALA A 762 43.12 -17.96 -10.32
C ALA A 762 42.10 -16.91 -9.84
N ALA A 763 41.66 -16.99 -8.59
CA ALA A 763 40.75 -16.02 -7.98
C ALA A 763 41.32 -14.58 -8.02
N ALA A 764 42.59 -14.39 -7.69
CA ALA A 764 43.26 -13.10 -7.74
C ALA A 764 43.28 -12.46 -9.14
N ARG A 765 43.20 -13.24 -10.22
CA ARG A 765 43.08 -12.74 -11.59
C ARG A 765 41.65 -12.33 -11.97
N THR A 766 40.62 -12.77 -11.25
CA THR A 766 39.22 -12.32 -11.45
C THR A 766 38.87 -11.03 -10.69
N LEU A 767 39.70 -10.62 -9.71
CA LEU A 767 39.50 -9.38 -8.95
C LEU A 767 39.29 -8.09 -9.77
N PRO A 768 39.88 -7.89 -10.97
CA PRO A 768 39.61 -6.72 -11.80
C PRO A 768 38.14 -6.52 -12.15
N GLU A 769 37.36 -7.60 -12.30
CA GLU A 769 35.92 -7.50 -12.60
C GLU A 769 35.14 -6.85 -11.45
N GLY A 770 35.27 -7.38 -10.23
CA GLY A 770 34.57 -6.83 -9.07
C GLY A 770 35.13 -5.48 -8.63
N ALA A 771 36.42 -5.22 -8.85
CA ALA A 771 37.01 -3.89 -8.64
C ALA A 771 36.43 -2.84 -9.61
N ALA A 772 36.25 -3.19 -10.88
CA ALA A 772 35.61 -2.33 -11.88
C ALA A 772 34.12 -2.10 -11.56
N ALA A 773 33.39 -3.14 -11.17
CA ALA A 773 31.99 -3.02 -10.72
C ALA A 773 31.87 -2.11 -9.47
N MET A 774 32.73 -2.29 -8.47
CA MET A 774 32.75 -1.42 -7.28
C MET A 774 33.06 0.03 -7.65
N ALA A 775 34.06 0.27 -8.50
CA ALA A 775 34.41 1.61 -8.96
C ALA A 775 33.27 2.28 -9.73
N CYS A 776 32.63 1.57 -10.67
CA CYS A 776 31.47 2.09 -11.41
C CYS A 776 30.28 2.38 -10.50
N SER A 777 30.03 1.57 -9.48
CA SER A 777 28.97 1.84 -8.50
C SER A 777 29.21 3.14 -7.73
N ILE A 778 30.45 3.40 -7.32
CA ILE A 778 30.85 4.67 -6.68
C ILE A 778 30.69 5.84 -7.66
N VAL A 779 31.10 5.69 -8.92
CA VAL A 779 30.92 6.71 -9.97
C VAL A 779 29.42 7.02 -10.19
N MET A 780 28.52 6.04 -10.16
CA MET A 780 27.08 6.28 -10.30
C MET A 780 26.46 7.01 -9.09
N ILE A 781 27.03 6.85 -7.89
CA ILE A 781 26.65 7.66 -6.71
C ILE A 781 27.11 9.12 -6.87
N VAL A 782 28.31 9.35 -7.41
CA VAL A 782 28.88 10.68 -7.64
C VAL A 782 28.19 11.41 -8.82
N PHE A 783 27.72 10.67 -9.83
CA PHE A 783 27.03 11.20 -11.01
C PHE A 783 25.60 10.63 -11.17
N PRO A 784 24.62 11.07 -10.35
CA PRO A 784 23.23 10.58 -10.42
C PRO A 784 22.55 10.72 -11.79
N ASN A 785 23.05 11.61 -12.66
CA ASN A 785 22.55 11.81 -14.03
C ASN A 785 22.69 10.54 -14.91
N ILE A 786 23.57 9.61 -14.54
CA ILE A 786 23.70 8.28 -15.16
C ILE A 786 22.52 7.36 -14.75
N ILE A 787 21.95 7.59 -13.56
CA ILE A 787 20.81 6.82 -13.04
C ILE A 787 19.49 7.40 -13.57
N THR A 788 19.34 8.73 -13.64
CA THR A 788 18.07 9.39 -14.02
C THR A 788 17.69 9.23 -15.49
N ASN A 789 18.63 8.93 -16.39
CA ASN A 789 18.39 8.78 -17.83
C ASN A 789 18.91 7.42 -18.36
N PRO A 790 18.30 6.28 -17.97
CA PRO A 790 18.90 4.95 -18.14
C PRO A 790 19.11 4.51 -19.60
N ARG A 791 18.45 5.13 -20.59
CA ARG A 791 18.54 4.72 -22.01
C ARG A 791 19.99 4.70 -22.53
N TRP A 792 20.72 5.80 -22.42
CA TRP A 792 22.09 5.89 -22.97
C TRP A 792 23.14 5.13 -22.16
N PRO A 793 23.16 5.19 -20.81
CA PRO A 793 24.05 4.40 -19.97
C PRO A 793 23.94 2.90 -20.23
N ILE A 794 22.72 2.34 -20.32
CA ILE A 794 22.52 0.92 -20.67
C ILE A 794 23.07 0.63 -22.08
N CYS A 795 22.80 1.47 -23.07
CA CYS A 795 23.32 1.24 -24.43
C CYS A 795 24.86 1.25 -24.49
N VAL A 796 25.52 2.19 -23.79
CA VAL A 796 26.99 2.26 -23.72
C VAL A 796 27.57 1.09 -22.94
N ALA A 797 26.95 0.73 -21.81
CA ALA A 797 27.32 -0.42 -20.98
C ALA A 797 27.35 -1.73 -21.77
N MET A 798 26.33 -1.98 -22.61
CA MET A 798 26.27 -3.17 -23.44
C MET A 798 27.30 -3.18 -24.57
N LEU A 799 27.62 -2.01 -25.14
CA LEU A 799 28.71 -1.90 -26.12
C LEU A 799 30.07 -2.20 -25.48
N LEU A 800 30.27 -1.82 -24.21
CA LEU A 800 31.47 -2.20 -23.44
C LEU A 800 31.51 -3.71 -23.15
N ALA A 801 30.39 -4.34 -22.77
CA ALA A 801 30.32 -5.79 -22.55
C ALA A 801 30.51 -6.61 -23.84
N ALA A 802 29.89 -6.20 -24.95
CA ALA A 802 30.13 -6.82 -26.26
C ALA A 802 31.59 -6.60 -26.72
N GLY A 803 32.17 -5.43 -26.44
CA GLY A 803 33.58 -5.12 -26.70
C GLY A 803 34.56 -5.96 -25.86
N ALA A 804 34.23 -6.26 -24.60
CA ALA A 804 35.00 -7.17 -23.76
C ALA A 804 34.98 -8.60 -24.32
N ASN A 805 33.80 -9.13 -24.66
CA ASN A 805 33.64 -10.44 -25.28
C ASN A 805 34.44 -10.54 -26.60
N LEU A 806 34.37 -9.51 -27.45
CA LEU A 806 35.17 -9.42 -28.66
C LEU A 806 36.68 -9.43 -28.36
N LEU A 807 37.13 -8.64 -27.38
CA LEU A 807 38.54 -8.56 -26.99
C LEU A 807 39.08 -9.91 -26.50
N TRP A 808 38.27 -10.66 -25.74
CA TRP A 808 38.61 -12.00 -25.26
C TRP A 808 38.75 -13.04 -26.38
N THR A 809 38.11 -12.86 -27.55
CA THR A 809 38.38 -13.75 -28.72
C THR A 809 39.84 -13.68 -29.19
N PHE A 810 40.56 -12.59 -28.91
CA PHE A 810 41.98 -12.42 -29.24
C PHE A 810 42.93 -12.89 -28.13
N ALA A 811 42.42 -13.38 -26.99
CA ALA A 811 43.22 -13.92 -25.89
C ALA A 811 43.83 -15.30 -26.22
N HIS A 812 44.82 -15.32 -27.11
CA HIS A 812 45.59 -16.53 -27.47
C HIS A 812 46.38 -17.13 -26.29
N GLU A 813 46.75 -16.30 -25.31
CA GLU A 813 47.37 -16.70 -24.05
C GLU A 813 46.52 -16.15 -22.90
N VAL A 814 45.97 -17.01 -22.05
CA VAL A 814 45.12 -16.58 -20.91
C VAL A 814 45.97 -16.07 -19.74
N VAL A 815 47.25 -16.43 -19.70
CA VAL A 815 48.25 -16.05 -18.69
C VAL A 815 49.43 -15.33 -19.37
N GLY A 816 50.19 -14.52 -18.63
CA GLY A 816 51.37 -13.85 -19.19
C GLY A 816 51.01 -12.58 -19.96
N ARG A 817 51.47 -12.45 -21.21
CA ARG A 817 51.26 -11.21 -21.99
C ARG A 817 49.80 -11.06 -22.42
N GLY A 818 49.19 -12.14 -22.90
CA GLY A 818 47.79 -12.12 -23.34
C GLY A 818 46.78 -11.76 -22.25
N TYR A 819 47.09 -12.07 -20.98
CA TYR A 819 46.31 -11.61 -19.82
C TYR A 819 46.21 -10.08 -19.78
N TRP A 820 47.34 -9.37 -19.80
CA TRP A 820 47.37 -7.92 -19.67
C TRP A 820 46.84 -7.18 -20.92
N THR A 821 46.92 -7.77 -22.11
CA THR A 821 46.46 -7.13 -23.35
C THR A 821 45.01 -7.42 -23.71
N HIS A 822 44.44 -8.55 -23.27
CA HIS A 822 43.09 -8.97 -23.67
C HIS A 822 42.19 -9.31 -22.48
N VAL A 823 42.66 -10.15 -21.54
CA VAL A 823 41.83 -10.63 -20.43
C VAL A 823 41.50 -9.50 -19.46
N PHE A 824 42.52 -8.84 -18.92
CA PHE A 824 42.41 -7.76 -17.92
C PHE A 824 41.59 -6.55 -18.43
N PRO A 825 41.80 -6.00 -19.64
CA PRO A 825 40.99 -4.88 -20.10
C PRO A 825 39.53 -5.29 -20.37
N GLY A 826 39.29 -6.52 -20.86
CA GLY A 826 37.93 -7.05 -21.04
C GLY A 826 37.20 -7.19 -19.70
N MET A 827 37.87 -7.73 -18.68
CA MET A 827 37.35 -7.82 -17.31
C MET A 827 36.95 -6.45 -16.75
N VAL A 828 37.80 -5.44 -16.94
CA VAL A 828 37.51 -4.07 -16.49
C VAL A 828 36.35 -3.45 -17.25
N PHE A 829 36.39 -3.41 -18.60
CA PHE A 829 35.36 -2.73 -19.39
C PHE A 829 34.01 -3.45 -19.37
N GLY A 830 34.01 -4.79 -19.45
CA GLY A 830 32.78 -5.58 -19.47
C GLY A 830 32.05 -5.54 -18.13
N SER A 831 32.77 -5.75 -17.02
CA SER A 831 32.17 -5.69 -15.68
C SER A 831 31.73 -4.27 -15.30
N ALA A 832 32.50 -3.25 -15.68
CA ALA A 832 32.09 -1.85 -15.57
C ALA A 832 30.76 -1.58 -16.30
N GLY A 833 30.65 -2.05 -17.55
CA GLY A 833 29.41 -1.98 -18.33
C GLY A 833 28.26 -2.69 -17.63
N MET A 834 28.41 -3.99 -17.35
CA MET A 834 27.31 -4.78 -16.78
C MET A 834 26.85 -4.30 -15.39
N GLN A 835 27.73 -3.69 -14.59
CA GLN A 835 27.32 -3.02 -13.34
C GLN A 835 26.47 -1.76 -13.60
N VAL A 836 26.81 -0.95 -14.60
CA VAL A 836 25.97 0.20 -15.01
C VAL A 836 24.60 -0.31 -15.49
N SER A 837 24.58 -1.36 -16.33
CA SER A 837 23.33 -2.01 -16.75
C SER A 837 22.49 -2.51 -15.56
N LEU A 838 23.12 -3.17 -14.59
CA LEU A 838 22.47 -3.68 -13.38
C LEU A 838 21.79 -2.56 -12.58
N ILE A 839 22.54 -1.51 -12.22
CA ILE A 839 22.05 -0.41 -11.38
C ILE A 839 21.00 0.42 -12.13
N SER A 840 21.23 0.77 -13.41
CA SER A 840 20.27 1.54 -14.22
C SER A 840 18.98 0.76 -14.50
N THR A 841 19.02 -0.58 -14.58
CA THR A 841 17.81 -1.40 -14.74
C THR A 841 17.05 -1.53 -13.42
N LEU A 842 17.75 -1.79 -12.30
CA LEU A 842 17.14 -1.91 -10.98
C LEU A 842 16.47 -0.60 -10.54
N VAL A 843 17.17 0.54 -10.62
CA VAL A 843 16.55 1.83 -10.27
C VAL A 843 15.51 2.24 -11.33
N GLY A 844 15.76 1.95 -12.61
CA GLY A 844 14.84 2.28 -13.71
C GLY A 844 13.46 1.62 -13.59
N VAL A 845 13.40 0.33 -13.18
CA VAL A 845 12.10 -0.33 -12.96
C VAL A 845 11.43 0.14 -11.67
N MET A 846 12.20 0.32 -10.58
CA MET A 846 11.67 0.69 -9.28
C MET A 846 11.16 2.14 -9.23
N ALA A 847 11.75 3.04 -10.03
CA ALA A 847 11.27 4.41 -10.18
C ALA A 847 10.06 4.55 -11.13
N ALA A 848 9.72 3.51 -11.89
CA ALA A 848 8.57 3.50 -12.79
C ALA A 848 7.29 2.93 -12.15
N CYS A 849 7.39 2.21 -11.03
CA CYS A 849 6.29 1.42 -10.46
C CYS A 849 5.73 2.05 -9.17
N PRO A 850 4.43 1.84 -8.86
CA PRO A 850 3.86 2.25 -7.58
C PRO A 850 4.58 1.64 -6.38
N THR A 851 4.70 2.40 -5.31
CA THR A 851 5.53 2.05 -4.14
C THR A 851 5.02 0.83 -3.38
N HIS A 852 3.70 0.62 -3.35
CA HIS A 852 3.07 -0.61 -2.82
C HIS A 852 3.36 -1.87 -3.66
N MET A 853 3.68 -1.73 -4.96
CA MET A 853 4.03 -2.86 -5.84
C MET A 853 5.55 -3.17 -5.86
N ALA A 854 6.37 -2.35 -5.21
CA ALA A 854 7.84 -2.40 -5.27
C ALA A 854 8.43 -3.79 -4.94
N GLY A 855 7.83 -4.53 -3.99
CA GLY A 855 8.27 -5.88 -3.62
C GLY A 855 8.09 -6.91 -4.74
N VAL A 856 6.94 -6.90 -5.41
CA VAL A 856 6.62 -7.80 -6.54
C VAL A 856 7.48 -7.45 -7.75
N VAL A 857 7.64 -6.16 -8.04
CA VAL A 857 8.48 -5.64 -9.14
C VAL A 857 9.95 -6.05 -8.96
N GLY A 858 10.50 -5.87 -7.75
CA GLY A 858 11.85 -6.31 -7.42
C GLY A 858 12.04 -7.83 -7.55
N ALA A 859 11.06 -8.62 -7.07
CA ALA A 859 11.08 -10.07 -7.21
C ALA A 859 11.02 -10.51 -8.69
N ALA A 860 10.19 -9.86 -9.52
CA ALA A 860 10.08 -10.14 -10.95
C ALA A 860 11.40 -9.86 -11.69
N LEU A 861 11.99 -8.68 -11.49
CA LEU A 861 13.26 -8.33 -12.15
C LEU A 861 14.40 -9.27 -11.71
N GLN A 862 14.50 -9.56 -10.40
CA GLN A 862 15.52 -10.48 -9.89
C GLN A 862 15.29 -11.92 -10.41
N THR A 863 14.04 -12.35 -10.63
CA THR A 863 13.73 -13.66 -11.25
C THR A 863 14.29 -13.73 -12.68
N ALA A 864 14.09 -12.68 -13.48
CA ALA A 864 14.68 -12.60 -14.81
C ALA A 864 16.22 -12.59 -14.76
N MET A 865 16.81 -11.82 -13.83
CA MET A 865 18.25 -11.78 -13.61
C MET A 865 18.84 -13.14 -13.22
N HIS A 866 18.30 -13.85 -12.25
CA HIS A 866 18.79 -15.18 -11.88
C HIS A 866 18.48 -16.25 -12.93
N THR A 867 17.41 -16.10 -13.71
CA THR A 867 17.18 -16.94 -14.91
C THR A 867 18.28 -16.74 -15.95
N SER A 868 18.75 -15.50 -16.16
CA SER A 868 19.83 -15.21 -17.11
C SER A 868 21.13 -15.96 -16.78
N THR A 869 21.48 -16.09 -15.50
CA THR A 869 22.62 -16.88 -15.01
C THR A 869 22.58 -18.32 -15.50
N VAL A 870 21.43 -19.01 -15.36
CA VAL A 870 21.36 -20.44 -15.68
C VAL A 870 21.16 -20.69 -17.18
N VAL A 871 20.45 -19.81 -17.87
CA VAL A 871 20.32 -19.84 -19.34
C VAL A 871 21.70 -19.66 -20.00
N ALA A 872 22.46 -18.64 -19.60
CA ALA A 872 23.78 -18.36 -20.14
C ALA A 872 24.76 -19.53 -19.87
N LEU A 873 24.89 -19.97 -18.61
CA LEU A 873 25.76 -21.09 -18.24
C LEU A 873 25.40 -22.40 -18.97
N SER A 874 24.11 -22.71 -19.13
CA SER A 874 23.69 -23.96 -19.79
C SER A 874 24.02 -23.96 -21.28
N ILE A 875 23.75 -22.85 -21.99
CA ILE A 875 24.10 -22.73 -23.40
C ILE A 875 25.63 -22.75 -23.56
N GLN A 876 26.35 -21.98 -22.75
CA GLN A 876 27.80 -21.86 -22.83
C GLN A 876 28.52 -23.20 -22.55
N SER A 877 28.05 -23.99 -21.58
CA SER A 877 28.56 -25.33 -21.30
C SER A 877 28.44 -26.27 -22.52
N GLY A 878 27.35 -26.15 -23.29
CA GLY A 878 27.18 -26.85 -24.57
C GLY A 878 28.06 -26.32 -25.71
N MET A 879 28.51 -25.06 -25.64
CA MET A 879 29.46 -24.48 -26.61
C MET A 879 30.91 -24.87 -26.31
N LEU A 880 31.27 -25.00 -25.03
CA LEU A 880 32.60 -25.41 -24.60
C LEU A 880 32.95 -26.87 -24.96
N THR A 881 31.96 -27.65 -25.41
CA THR A 881 32.11 -29.06 -25.81
C THR A 881 31.95 -29.29 -27.33
N THR A 882 31.84 -28.25 -28.17
CA THR A 882 31.55 -28.40 -29.61
C THR A 882 32.63 -29.13 -30.42
N ALA A 883 33.89 -29.06 -30.00
CA ALA A 883 35.00 -29.81 -30.58
C ALA A 883 35.82 -30.51 -29.47
N PRO A 884 36.58 -31.58 -29.80
CA PRO A 884 37.44 -32.26 -28.84
C PRO A 884 38.43 -31.30 -28.15
N GLY A 885 38.75 -31.58 -26.88
CA GLY A 885 39.64 -30.75 -26.04
C GLY A 885 38.92 -29.79 -25.09
N GLY A 886 37.59 -29.68 -25.13
CA GLY A 886 36.83 -28.92 -24.13
C GLY A 886 37.27 -27.45 -24.04
N LEU A 887 37.59 -27.00 -22.82
CA LEU A 887 38.14 -25.66 -22.54
C LEU A 887 39.56 -25.43 -23.07
N GLU A 888 40.36 -26.48 -23.26
CA GLU A 888 41.72 -26.35 -23.80
C GLU A 888 41.72 -26.03 -25.31
N ASN A 889 40.59 -26.26 -25.99
CA ASN A 889 40.45 -25.94 -27.41
C ASN A 889 40.06 -24.46 -27.59
N PRO A 890 40.93 -23.59 -28.15
CA PRO A 890 40.64 -22.17 -28.31
C PRO A 890 39.47 -21.89 -29.28
N THR A 891 39.08 -22.88 -30.11
CA THR A 891 37.90 -22.79 -30.98
C THR A 891 36.61 -22.79 -30.17
N ASN A 892 36.52 -23.64 -29.15
CA ASN A 892 35.34 -23.76 -28.28
C ASN A 892 35.17 -22.49 -27.42
N PHE A 893 36.27 -21.99 -26.85
CA PHE A 893 36.27 -20.73 -26.11
C PHE A 893 35.86 -19.55 -26.99
N ARG A 894 36.39 -19.44 -28.21
CA ARG A 894 35.98 -18.41 -29.19
C ARG A 894 34.51 -18.51 -29.57
N ALA A 895 33.99 -19.72 -29.79
CA ALA A 895 32.58 -19.93 -30.11
C ALA A 895 31.67 -19.40 -28.97
N SER A 896 32.02 -19.69 -27.72
CA SER A 896 31.37 -19.11 -26.53
C SER A 896 31.38 -17.57 -26.56
N MET A 897 32.57 -16.95 -26.65
CA MET A 897 32.71 -15.49 -26.65
C MET A 897 31.94 -14.80 -27.79
N TYR A 898 31.89 -15.40 -28.99
CA TYR A 898 31.09 -14.87 -30.11
C TYR A 898 29.59 -14.99 -29.87
N PHE A 899 29.11 -16.08 -29.26
CA PHE A 899 27.71 -16.21 -28.87
C PHE A 899 27.33 -15.16 -27.83
N GLU A 900 28.13 -14.96 -26.79
CA GLU A 900 27.84 -13.97 -25.76
C GLU A 900 27.87 -12.53 -26.31
N MET A 901 28.82 -12.22 -27.20
CA MET A 901 28.82 -10.95 -27.94
C MET A 901 27.53 -10.78 -28.75
N GLY A 902 27.09 -11.82 -29.49
CA GLY A 902 25.84 -11.80 -30.25
C GLY A 902 24.59 -11.66 -29.38
N TRP A 903 24.57 -12.31 -28.21
CA TRP A 903 23.49 -12.25 -27.22
C TRP A 903 23.36 -10.85 -26.63
N VAL A 904 24.48 -10.25 -26.18
CA VAL A 904 24.51 -8.86 -25.69
C VAL A 904 24.06 -7.87 -26.79
N LEU A 905 24.54 -8.03 -28.03
CA LEU A 905 24.13 -7.16 -29.14
C LEU A 905 22.65 -7.32 -29.53
N LEU A 906 22.08 -8.52 -29.45
CA LEU A 906 20.65 -8.77 -29.68
C LEU A 906 19.80 -8.05 -28.63
N TRP A 907 20.16 -8.18 -27.34
CA TRP A 907 19.47 -7.49 -26.25
C TRP A 907 19.63 -5.96 -26.33
N LEU A 908 20.77 -5.46 -26.81
CA LEU A 908 21.00 -4.03 -27.06
C LEU A 908 20.07 -3.47 -28.13
N VAL A 909 19.93 -4.17 -29.27
CA VAL A 909 19.01 -3.77 -30.33
C VAL A 909 17.56 -3.81 -29.84
N GLY A 910 17.16 -4.87 -29.12
CA GLY A 910 15.84 -4.98 -28.50
C GLY A 910 15.55 -3.81 -27.56
N PHE A 911 16.47 -3.50 -26.65
CA PHE A 911 16.33 -2.38 -25.71
C PHE A 911 16.21 -1.02 -26.44
N MET A 912 17.05 -0.75 -27.45
CA MET A 912 16.98 0.51 -28.21
C MET A 912 15.66 0.68 -28.98
N VAL A 913 15.07 -0.41 -29.47
CA VAL A 913 13.82 -0.42 -30.23
C VAL A 913 12.59 -0.30 -29.33
N PHE A 914 12.54 -1.04 -28.22
CA PHE A 914 11.34 -1.12 -27.38
C PHE A 914 11.31 -0.10 -26.23
N TYR A 915 12.45 0.44 -25.78
CA TYR A 915 12.48 1.47 -24.73
C TYR A 915 11.82 2.77 -25.22
N ARG A 916 10.72 3.17 -24.56
CA ARG A 916 10.04 4.45 -24.79
C ARG A 916 10.59 5.51 -23.86
N ARG A 917 10.83 6.72 -24.38
CA ARG A 917 11.12 7.87 -23.51
C ARG A 917 9.85 8.24 -22.75
N VAL A 918 9.94 8.29 -21.43
CA VAL A 918 8.96 8.96 -20.59
C VAL A 918 9.53 10.35 -20.35
N ASP A 919 8.96 11.36 -21.00
CA ASP A 919 9.29 12.74 -20.70
C ASP A 919 8.58 13.13 -19.39
N ARG A 920 9.31 13.75 -18.46
CA ARG A 920 8.75 14.24 -17.19
C ARG A 920 7.71 15.32 -17.45
N ARG A 921 6.76 15.48 -16.53
CA ARG A 921 5.88 16.66 -16.56
C ARG A 921 6.72 17.93 -16.27
N PRO A 922 6.34 19.10 -16.79
CA PRO A 922 7.05 20.35 -16.53
C PRO A 922 7.25 20.63 -15.03
N ASP A 923 6.24 20.27 -14.24
CA ASP A 923 6.13 20.40 -12.78
C ASP A 923 7.33 19.77 -12.02
N ASP A 924 7.93 18.69 -12.56
CA ASP A 924 9.12 18.03 -11.97
C ASP A 924 10.43 18.82 -12.18
N ALA A 925 10.43 19.87 -13.02
CA ALA A 925 11.63 20.62 -13.39
C ALA A 925 11.85 21.83 -12.48
N GLU A 926 10.80 22.58 -12.14
CA GLU A 926 10.91 23.85 -11.38
C GLU A 926 11.50 23.63 -9.97
N THR A 927 11.11 22.53 -9.31
CA THR A 927 11.66 22.09 -8.01
C THR A 927 13.14 21.68 -8.05
N SER A 928 13.74 21.53 -9.24
CA SER A 928 15.18 21.27 -9.40
C SER A 928 16.01 22.54 -9.62
N THR A 929 15.40 23.63 -10.10
CA THR A 929 16.09 24.91 -10.35
C THR A 929 16.16 25.85 -9.16
N GLU A 930 15.50 25.52 -8.04
CA GLU A 930 15.46 26.36 -6.83
C GLU A 930 16.50 25.94 -5.75
N LYS A 931 17.47 25.07 -6.10
CA LYS A 931 18.46 24.49 -5.15
C LYS A 931 19.90 24.37 -5.67
N ASP A 932 20.27 25.14 -6.70
CA ASP A 932 21.67 25.37 -7.14
C ASP A 932 22.11 26.82 -6.81
#